data_AF-K6WAM7-F1
#
_entry.id   AF-K6WAM7-F1
#
_cell.length_a   1.000
_cell.length_b   1.000
_cell.length_c   1.000
_cell.angle_alpha   90.00
_cell.angle_beta   90.00
_cell.angle_gamma   90.00
#
_symmetry.space_group_name_H-M   'P 1'
#
loop_
_entity.id
_entity.type
_entity.pdbx_description
1 polymer ?
#
loop_
_entity_poly.entity_id
_entity_poly.type
_entity_poly.pdbx_seq_one_letter_code
_entity_poly.pdbx_strand_id
1 'polypeptide(L)'
;MITLLLAHLGLALLAPLLVSRIGARAFWILALPPAVTFGWAVLAQPGVHSSSPPSESYTWVPEIGLELAFRLDPLAWLMTLVVAGIGVLVLIYCAAYFDDEEPGLGRFAACLLAFAGAMLGLVTTDNLIVLYIFWEATTVLSYLLIGHVTHSRASRSAAMEALVVTTFGGLAMLIGIVLLGEQAGTYRLSEMAVPSAPATATSVAVVLLLVGAVTKSALLPFHFWLPGAMAAPTPVSAYLHAAAMVKAGIYLVARFAPSFADVPGWTPVVLVLGGGTMLLGAVQALRQDDLKLLLAYGTVSQLGFLVVLTGSGTVDAALAGTTMLLAHALFKASLFLTVGAIDHATGTRDLRKLSGLRRDVPVLAVAGTLSAASMAGLPPMFGFVGKEAAYTAYTTGAAPYSPWVLGVLVLGSALTLAYSLRFVRGAFRTDDQVPPLQVHAPGVVLQGVPLLLALASLALGPLSTHLEEPLLGYAATVGKSAGQAHLGLWHGVNLALVLSVATWALGFAVDAARHRLASLWGEHTPVPLSERAYRATMRLLDRVSLEVTGALQRGSLPLSLALMFLVFLVFPGGSLLVGGHDWASLPVRAYDMPAQVAVAAVTAAVAVAAVRSRRRLRAVILVGATGYGCAYLFLLHGAPDLALTQVLVETVSILVFILVLRRLSGRFNDDANTSERVLRGALGIGVGTVTALFALVMPGMRQAAPASEGMDSWSVDFGGGHNIVNVILVDARAWDTMGELSVVLAAATGVASLVFLQEDNVEGARRKLGEIRARRRTTHGTAGAQARWLAEGQALLPERRSVILEVVARLIFHVVIVWSIYLLLSGHDSPGGGFAAGLVAGLAIAVRYLAGGRDEMRAAAPVMPGLLLGTGLFLSAGNGLASMLAGGDVLQTWHAYVRIPLMGELHLVSSVVFDIGVYLVVIGLLLDILRSLGGALDQQIEDEPGRSLDDSPAHSDHGTTGPR
;
A
#
# COMPACT_ATOMS: atom_id res chain seq x y z
N MET A 1 -27.42 -22.14 -4.64
CA MET A 1 -26.30 -21.42 -5.29
C MET A 1 -25.05 -21.41 -4.42
N ILE A 2 -25.15 -21.05 -3.13
CA ILE A 2 -24.00 -21.02 -2.21
C ILE A 2 -23.27 -22.37 -2.17
N THR A 3 -24.01 -23.48 -2.09
CA THR A 3 -23.44 -24.84 -2.10
C THR A 3 -22.60 -25.13 -3.36
N LEU A 4 -23.02 -24.60 -4.53
CA LEU A 4 -22.26 -24.78 -5.78
C LEU A 4 -20.95 -24.00 -5.74
N LEU A 5 -20.96 -22.78 -5.19
CA LEU A 5 -19.76 -21.97 -4.99
C LEU A 5 -18.79 -22.65 -4.01
N LEU A 6 -19.30 -23.19 -2.91
CA LEU A 6 -18.51 -23.96 -1.94
C LEU A 6 -17.93 -25.23 -2.57
N ALA A 7 -18.67 -25.91 -3.45
CA ALA A 7 -18.15 -27.07 -4.17
C ALA A 7 -16.99 -26.71 -5.12
N HIS A 8 -17.09 -25.59 -5.84
CA HIS A 8 -15.98 -25.09 -6.66
C HIS A 8 -14.76 -24.75 -5.80
N LEU A 9 -14.95 -23.99 -4.72
CA LEU A 9 -13.87 -23.57 -3.84
C LEU A 9 -13.20 -24.76 -3.15
N GLY A 10 -13.98 -25.65 -2.55
CA GLY A 10 -13.48 -26.84 -1.86
C GLY A 10 -12.65 -27.73 -2.77
N LEU A 11 -13.14 -28.00 -3.99
CA LEU A 11 -12.39 -28.83 -4.93
C LEU A 11 -11.20 -28.09 -5.56
N ALA A 12 -11.26 -26.76 -5.73
CA ALA A 12 -10.12 -25.96 -6.16
C ALA A 12 -8.98 -25.99 -5.12
N LEU A 13 -9.29 -25.94 -3.83
CA LEU A 13 -8.31 -26.07 -2.75
C LEU A 13 -7.68 -27.47 -2.71
N LEU A 14 -8.44 -28.51 -3.06
CA LEU A 14 -7.95 -29.90 -3.15
C LEU A 14 -7.22 -30.20 -4.47
N ALA A 15 -7.32 -29.33 -5.48
CA ALA A 15 -6.76 -29.57 -6.81
C ALA A 15 -5.24 -29.85 -6.81
N PRO A 16 -4.38 -29.13 -6.04
CA PRO A 16 -2.95 -29.43 -6.00
C PRO A 16 -2.67 -30.85 -5.47
N LEU A 17 -3.42 -31.29 -4.47
CA LEU A 17 -3.32 -32.64 -3.93
C LEU A 17 -3.77 -33.69 -4.96
N LEU A 18 -4.91 -33.46 -5.62
CA LEU A 18 -5.41 -34.37 -6.65
C LEU A 18 -4.42 -34.51 -7.82
N VAL A 19 -3.92 -33.39 -8.35
CA VAL A 19 -2.93 -33.38 -9.44
C VAL A 19 -1.65 -34.09 -9.00
N SER A 20 -1.17 -33.89 -7.76
CA SER A 20 0.02 -34.60 -7.28
C SER A 20 -0.13 -36.12 -7.21
N ARG A 21 -1.37 -36.64 -7.14
CA ARG A 21 -1.64 -38.08 -7.02
C ARG A 21 -1.96 -38.77 -8.35
N ILE A 22 -2.68 -38.11 -9.24
CA ILE A 22 -3.20 -38.70 -10.49
C ILE A 22 -2.89 -37.88 -11.74
N GLY A 23 -2.00 -36.89 -11.64
CA GLY A 23 -1.53 -36.07 -12.77
C GLY A 23 -2.65 -35.27 -13.44
N ALA A 24 -2.56 -35.12 -14.76
CA ALA A 24 -3.54 -34.42 -15.59
C ALA A 24 -4.94 -35.07 -15.54
N ARG A 25 -5.05 -36.35 -15.16
CA ARG A 25 -6.36 -37.01 -15.01
C ARG A 25 -7.21 -36.40 -13.90
N ALA A 26 -6.60 -35.65 -12.97
CA ALA A 26 -7.34 -34.89 -11.97
C ALA A 26 -8.40 -33.96 -12.59
N PHE A 27 -8.17 -33.43 -13.79
CA PHE A 27 -9.11 -32.51 -14.44
C PHE A 27 -10.50 -33.13 -14.72
N TRP A 28 -10.60 -34.46 -14.87
CA TRP A 28 -11.90 -35.14 -14.98
C TRP A 28 -12.74 -34.99 -13.70
N ILE A 29 -12.09 -35.08 -12.54
CA ILE A 29 -12.72 -34.87 -11.23
C ILE A 29 -13.02 -33.38 -11.05
N LEU A 30 -12.08 -32.51 -11.42
CA LEU A 30 -12.26 -31.06 -11.32
C LEU A 30 -13.38 -30.52 -12.23
N ALA A 31 -13.77 -31.25 -13.27
CA ALA A 31 -14.92 -30.91 -14.12
C ALA A 31 -16.28 -31.18 -13.45
N LEU A 32 -16.33 -31.90 -12.33
CA LEU A 32 -17.58 -32.26 -11.66
C LEU A 32 -18.37 -31.04 -11.12
N PRO A 33 -17.77 -30.05 -10.39
CA PRO A 33 -18.54 -28.92 -9.89
C PRO A 33 -19.17 -28.06 -11.01
N PRO A 34 -18.46 -27.73 -12.11
CA PRO A 34 -19.09 -27.11 -13.26
C PRO A 34 -20.16 -28.00 -13.91
N ALA A 35 -19.98 -29.33 -13.98
CA ALA A 35 -20.99 -30.23 -14.56
C ALA A 35 -22.28 -30.27 -13.74
N VAL A 36 -22.15 -30.35 -12.41
CA VAL A 36 -23.29 -30.27 -11.49
C VAL A 36 -23.98 -28.91 -11.61
N THR A 37 -23.23 -27.83 -11.75
CA THR A 37 -23.77 -26.47 -11.93
C THR A 37 -24.53 -26.34 -13.24
N PHE A 38 -23.99 -26.88 -14.34
CA PHE A 38 -24.66 -26.90 -15.64
C PHE A 38 -25.96 -27.69 -15.57
N GLY A 39 -25.94 -28.91 -15.00
CA GLY A 39 -27.13 -29.73 -14.81
C GLY A 39 -28.19 -29.05 -13.94
N TRP A 40 -27.77 -28.43 -12.84
CA TRP A 40 -28.66 -27.64 -11.98
C TRP A 40 -29.29 -26.46 -12.73
N ALA A 41 -28.52 -25.70 -13.51
CA ALA A 41 -29.05 -24.56 -14.27
C ALA A 41 -30.04 -24.99 -15.36
N VAL A 42 -29.83 -26.15 -16.02
CA VAL A 42 -30.79 -26.73 -16.97
C VAL A 42 -32.10 -27.08 -16.25
N LEU A 43 -32.03 -27.72 -15.09
CA LEU A 43 -33.21 -28.11 -14.31
C LEU A 43 -33.94 -26.89 -13.71
N ALA A 44 -33.24 -25.79 -13.44
CA ALA A 44 -33.81 -24.58 -12.88
C ALA A 44 -34.58 -23.72 -13.90
N GLN A 45 -34.46 -23.98 -15.20
CA GLN A 45 -35.00 -23.13 -16.27
C GLN A 45 -36.48 -22.71 -16.09
N PRO A 46 -37.42 -23.58 -15.67
CA PRO A 46 -38.82 -23.18 -15.51
C PRO A 46 -39.03 -22.09 -14.44
N GLY A 47 -38.21 -22.09 -13.38
CA GLY A 47 -38.30 -21.12 -12.29
C GLY A 47 -37.66 -19.77 -12.60
N VAL A 48 -36.71 -19.74 -13.53
CA VAL A 48 -35.91 -18.54 -13.88
C VAL A 48 -36.75 -17.42 -14.50
N HIS A 49 -37.79 -17.78 -15.24
CA HIS A 49 -38.72 -16.83 -15.89
C HIS A 49 -39.93 -16.46 -15.03
N SER A 50 -40.01 -16.99 -13.81
CA SER A 50 -41.09 -16.67 -12.89
C SER A 50 -40.91 -15.27 -12.27
N SER A 51 -41.97 -14.75 -11.64
CA SER A 51 -41.90 -13.50 -10.87
C SER A 51 -40.96 -13.60 -9.66
N SER A 52 -40.63 -14.83 -9.22
CA SER A 52 -39.73 -15.12 -8.10
C SER A 52 -38.65 -16.14 -8.53
N PRO A 53 -37.65 -15.71 -9.32
CA PRO A 53 -36.54 -16.56 -9.72
C PRO A 53 -35.80 -17.14 -8.50
N PRO A 54 -35.15 -18.31 -8.64
CA PRO A 54 -34.41 -18.93 -7.54
C PRO A 54 -33.42 -17.95 -6.90
N SER A 55 -33.58 -17.69 -5.62
CA SER A 55 -32.76 -16.74 -4.85
C SER A 55 -32.36 -17.31 -3.49
N GLU A 56 -31.17 -16.94 -3.05
CA GLU A 56 -30.62 -17.27 -1.74
C GLU A 56 -29.93 -16.02 -1.20
N SER A 57 -30.08 -15.71 0.10
CA SER A 57 -29.38 -14.59 0.70
C SER A 57 -28.92 -14.89 2.11
N TYR A 58 -27.72 -14.43 2.42
CA TYR A 58 -27.14 -14.46 3.76
C TYR A 58 -26.51 -13.11 4.09
N THR A 59 -27.00 -12.44 5.13
CA THR A 59 -26.44 -11.15 5.57
C THR A 59 -25.07 -11.37 6.22
N TRP A 60 -24.02 -10.75 5.64
CA TRP A 60 -22.65 -10.96 6.10
C TRP A 60 -22.15 -9.80 6.97
N VAL A 61 -22.23 -8.56 6.46
CA VAL A 61 -21.86 -7.35 7.21
C VAL A 61 -22.95 -6.30 7.01
N PRO A 62 -23.93 -6.21 7.93
CA PRO A 62 -25.09 -5.33 7.79
C PRO A 62 -24.75 -3.84 7.69
N GLU A 63 -23.72 -3.38 8.42
CA GLU A 63 -23.35 -1.95 8.53
C GLU A 63 -23.00 -1.30 7.19
N ILE A 64 -22.50 -2.08 6.24
CA ILE A 64 -22.13 -1.64 4.89
C ILE A 64 -23.06 -2.22 3.82
N GLY A 65 -24.21 -2.78 4.21
CA GLY A 65 -25.17 -3.40 3.30
C GLY A 65 -24.60 -4.60 2.53
N LEU A 66 -23.63 -5.32 3.11
CA LEU A 66 -22.97 -6.46 2.47
C LEU A 66 -23.72 -7.75 2.76
N GLU A 67 -24.40 -8.26 1.73
CA GLU A 67 -25.19 -9.48 1.78
C GLU A 67 -24.71 -10.44 0.69
N LEU A 68 -24.46 -11.69 1.06
CA LEU A 68 -24.21 -12.80 0.13
C LEU A 68 -25.53 -13.20 -0.52
N ALA A 69 -25.97 -12.35 -1.44
CA ALA A 69 -27.21 -12.41 -2.16
C ALA A 69 -26.99 -13.01 -3.55
N PHE A 70 -27.69 -14.09 -3.86
CA PHE A 70 -27.63 -14.75 -5.16
C PHE A 70 -29.03 -14.89 -5.75
N ARG A 71 -29.17 -14.59 -7.03
CA ARG A 71 -30.42 -14.63 -7.79
C ARG A 71 -30.17 -15.14 -9.20
N LEU A 72 -30.87 -16.21 -9.60
CA LEU A 72 -30.78 -16.81 -10.93
C LEU A 72 -31.93 -16.34 -11.84
N ASP A 73 -31.83 -15.13 -12.35
CA ASP A 73 -32.75 -14.60 -13.38
C ASP A 73 -32.29 -14.94 -14.82
N PRO A 74 -33.05 -14.60 -15.88
CA PRO A 74 -32.77 -15.09 -17.24
C PRO A 74 -31.37 -14.79 -17.76
N LEU A 75 -30.81 -13.61 -17.43
CA LEU A 75 -29.46 -13.25 -17.85
C LEU A 75 -28.41 -14.05 -17.06
N ALA A 76 -28.56 -14.13 -15.73
CA ALA A 76 -27.69 -14.90 -14.86
C ALA A 76 -27.72 -16.40 -15.20
N TRP A 77 -28.88 -16.93 -15.57
CA TRP A 77 -29.07 -18.31 -16.02
C TRP A 77 -28.30 -18.60 -17.31
N LEU A 78 -28.46 -17.77 -18.34
CA LEU A 78 -27.73 -17.94 -19.60
C LEU A 78 -26.22 -17.92 -19.36
N MET A 79 -25.74 -16.95 -18.56
CA MET A 79 -24.33 -16.85 -18.21
C MET A 79 -23.85 -18.05 -17.39
N THR A 80 -24.67 -18.57 -16.48
CA THR A 80 -24.35 -19.77 -15.70
C THR A 80 -24.18 -20.99 -16.62
N LEU A 81 -25.07 -21.17 -17.61
CA LEU A 81 -24.94 -22.24 -18.61
C LEU A 81 -23.65 -22.10 -19.44
N VAL A 82 -23.31 -20.89 -19.85
CA VAL A 82 -22.09 -20.61 -20.62
C VAL A 82 -20.83 -20.86 -19.79
N VAL A 83 -20.75 -20.30 -18.58
CA VAL A 83 -19.60 -20.45 -17.68
C VAL A 83 -19.42 -21.91 -17.30
N ALA A 84 -20.48 -22.58 -16.83
CA ALA A 84 -20.41 -23.97 -16.40
C ALA A 84 -20.16 -24.92 -17.58
N GLY A 85 -20.92 -24.79 -18.67
CA GLY A 85 -20.85 -25.71 -19.82
C GLY A 85 -19.51 -25.65 -20.55
N ILE A 86 -19.01 -24.45 -20.86
CA ILE A 86 -17.66 -24.31 -21.44
C ILE A 86 -16.59 -24.69 -20.40
N GLY A 87 -16.81 -24.42 -19.12
CA GLY A 87 -15.90 -24.79 -18.03
C GLY A 87 -15.67 -26.30 -17.95
N VAL A 88 -16.74 -27.10 -18.02
CA VAL A 88 -16.66 -28.57 -18.08
C VAL A 88 -15.79 -29.01 -19.25
N LEU A 89 -16.08 -28.49 -20.45
CA LEU A 89 -15.40 -28.89 -21.68
C LEU A 89 -13.92 -28.49 -21.69
N VAL A 90 -13.59 -27.30 -21.18
CA VAL A 90 -12.20 -26.85 -21.04
C VAL A 90 -11.44 -27.70 -20.03
N LEU A 91 -12.03 -28.03 -18.87
CA LEU A 91 -11.38 -28.88 -17.88
C LEU A 91 -11.14 -30.29 -18.45
N ILE A 92 -12.12 -30.87 -19.13
CA ILE A 92 -11.95 -32.14 -19.85
C ILE A 92 -10.82 -32.05 -20.88
N TYR A 93 -10.76 -30.96 -21.64
CA TYR A 93 -9.69 -30.74 -22.61
C TYR A 93 -8.31 -30.63 -21.94
N CYS A 94 -8.19 -29.97 -20.78
CA CYS A 94 -6.95 -29.89 -20.01
C CYS A 94 -6.38 -31.26 -19.66
N ALA A 95 -7.24 -32.26 -19.40
CA ALA A 95 -6.82 -33.62 -19.08
C ALA A 95 -6.03 -34.31 -20.20
N ALA A 96 -6.21 -33.88 -21.45
CA ALA A 96 -5.52 -34.42 -22.63
C ALA A 96 -4.51 -33.44 -23.23
N TYR A 97 -4.45 -32.19 -22.74
CA TYR A 97 -3.57 -31.14 -23.25
C TYR A 97 -2.27 -31.01 -22.48
N PHE A 98 -2.28 -31.26 -21.17
CA PHE A 98 -1.11 -31.16 -20.31
C PHE A 98 -0.49 -32.53 -20.06
N ASP A 99 0.85 -32.56 -20.03
CA ASP A 99 1.61 -33.69 -19.53
C ASP A 99 1.67 -33.67 -18.00
N ASP A 100 1.85 -34.85 -17.39
CA ASP A 100 1.91 -35.00 -15.93
C ASP A 100 3.10 -34.27 -15.28
N GLU A 101 4.13 -33.95 -16.07
CA GLU A 101 5.35 -33.27 -15.63
C GLU A 101 5.29 -31.74 -15.73
N GLU A 102 4.16 -31.16 -16.19
CA GLU A 102 4.03 -29.71 -16.38
C GLU A 102 4.26 -28.94 -15.06
N PRO A 103 5.26 -28.03 -15.00
CA PRO A 103 5.59 -27.33 -13.78
C PRO A 103 4.43 -26.50 -13.22
N GLY A 104 4.00 -26.82 -12.01
CA GLY A 104 2.94 -26.06 -11.32
C GLY A 104 1.53 -26.35 -11.83
N LEU A 105 1.30 -27.51 -12.48
CA LEU A 105 -0.01 -27.96 -12.94
C LEU A 105 -1.08 -27.97 -11.83
N GLY A 106 -0.72 -28.36 -10.61
CA GLY A 106 -1.64 -28.34 -9.46
C GLY A 106 -2.17 -26.94 -9.12
N ARG A 107 -1.30 -25.93 -9.14
CA ARG A 107 -1.68 -24.52 -8.96
C ARG A 107 -2.56 -24.04 -10.10
N PHE A 108 -2.22 -24.40 -11.33
CA PHE A 108 -3.01 -24.05 -12.52
C PHE A 108 -4.43 -24.60 -12.41
N ALA A 109 -4.56 -25.89 -12.06
CA ALA A 109 -5.83 -26.57 -11.93
C ALA A 109 -6.70 -25.93 -10.82
N ALA A 110 -6.10 -25.60 -9.68
CA ALA A 110 -6.74 -24.86 -8.60
C ALA A 110 -7.25 -23.50 -9.07
N CYS A 111 -6.40 -22.72 -9.74
CA CYS A 111 -6.75 -21.38 -10.21
C CYS A 111 -7.85 -21.41 -11.27
N LEU A 112 -7.83 -22.37 -12.19
CA LEU A 112 -8.82 -22.50 -13.26
C LEU A 112 -10.21 -22.85 -12.70
N LEU A 113 -10.28 -23.78 -11.74
CA LEU A 113 -11.54 -24.15 -11.10
C LEU A 113 -12.05 -23.04 -10.16
N ALA A 114 -11.16 -22.41 -9.38
CA ALA A 114 -11.52 -21.25 -8.56
C ALA A 114 -12.03 -20.10 -9.44
N PHE A 115 -11.44 -19.90 -10.62
CA PHE A 115 -11.87 -18.88 -11.57
C PHE A 115 -13.27 -19.17 -12.13
N ALA A 116 -13.58 -20.43 -12.41
CA ALA A 116 -14.95 -20.84 -12.75
C ALA A 116 -15.95 -20.56 -11.61
N GLY A 117 -15.57 -20.85 -10.36
CA GLY A 117 -16.38 -20.53 -9.19
C GLY A 117 -16.57 -19.02 -8.98
N ALA A 118 -15.51 -18.23 -9.16
CA ALA A 118 -15.58 -16.77 -9.05
C ALA A 118 -16.48 -16.16 -10.14
N MET A 119 -16.41 -16.67 -11.37
CA MET A 119 -17.31 -16.26 -12.45
C MET A 119 -18.76 -16.66 -12.17
N LEU A 120 -19.01 -17.85 -11.61
CA LEU A 120 -20.35 -18.26 -11.18
C LEU A 120 -20.90 -17.29 -10.13
N GLY A 121 -20.09 -16.91 -9.14
CA GLY A 121 -20.47 -15.93 -8.12
C GLY A 121 -20.77 -14.56 -8.71
N LEU A 122 -19.94 -14.10 -9.65
CA LEU A 122 -20.10 -12.82 -10.35
C LEU A 122 -21.43 -12.73 -11.12
N VAL A 123 -21.81 -13.81 -11.82
CA VAL A 123 -23.00 -13.79 -12.67
C VAL A 123 -24.29 -14.11 -11.91
N THR A 124 -24.21 -14.68 -10.71
CA THR A 124 -25.39 -15.01 -9.89
C THR A 124 -25.63 -14.03 -8.75
N THR A 125 -24.65 -13.21 -8.37
CA THR A 125 -24.83 -12.26 -7.26
C THR A 125 -25.80 -11.13 -7.59
N ASP A 126 -26.60 -10.79 -6.59
CA ASP A 126 -27.58 -9.70 -6.61
C ASP A 126 -27.15 -8.52 -5.72
N ASN A 127 -26.01 -8.62 -5.04
CA ASN A 127 -25.39 -7.51 -4.31
C ASN A 127 -24.18 -6.95 -5.05
N LEU A 128 -24.12 -5.62 -5.22
CA LEU A 128 -23.06 -4.95 -5.99
C LEU A 128 -21.66 -5.03 -5.35
N ILE A 129 -21.58 -5.02 -4.02
CA ILE A 129 -20.30 -5.17 -3.33
C ILE A 129 -19.78 -6.60 -3.52
N VAL A 130 -20.65 -7.59 -3.42
CA VAL A 130 -20.30 -9.00 -3.70
C VAL A 130 -19.94 -9.20 -5.18
N LEU A 131 -20.61 -8.50 -6.09
CA LEU A 131 -20.23 -8.44 -7.51
C LEU A 131 -18.80 -7.95 -7.67
N TYR A 132 -18.43 -6.86 -6.99
CA TYR A 132 -17.06 -6.34 -7.00
C TYR A 132 -16.05 -7.34 -6.41
N ILE A 133 -16.39 -8.04 -5.32
CA ILE A 133 -15.51 -9.06 -4.73
C ILE A 133 -15.23 -10.19 -5.74
N PHE A 134 -16.28 -10.73 -6.39
CA PHE A 134 -16.08 -11.74 -7.43
C PHE A 134 -15.41 -11.18 -8.69
N TRP A 135 -15.65 -9.91 -9.00
CA TRP A 135 -14.96 -9.19 -10.08
C TRP A 135 -13.45 -9.16 -9.86
N GLU A 136 -12.99 -8.80 -8.67
CA GLU A 136 -11.55 -8.81 -8.37
C GLU A 136 -10.99 -10.22 -8.17
N ALA A 137 -11.78 -11.15 -7.62
CA ALA A 137 -11.37 -12.56 -7.58
C ALA A 137 -11.06 -13.09 -8.98
N THR A 138 -11.89 -12.77 -9.98
CA THR A 138 -11.60 -13.14 -11.38
C THR A 138 -10.37 -12.40 -11.93
N THR A 139 -10.12 -11.15 -11.54
CA THR A 139 -8.89 -10.40 -11.88
C THR A 139 -7.66 -11.16 -11.40
N VAL A 140 -7.58 -11.46 -10.10
CA VAL A 140 -6.41 -12.10 -9.48
C VAL A 140 -6.19 -13.51 -10.02
N LEU A 141 -7.26 -14.29 -10.17
CA LEU A 141 -7.15 -15.66 -10.69
C LEU A 141 -6.73 -15.67 -12.17
N SER A 142 -7.23 -14.73 -12.98
CA SER A 142 -6.79 -14.58 -14.38
C SER A 142 -5.32 -14.17 -14.48
N TYR A 143 -4.84 -13.28 -13.59
CA TYR A 143 -3.43 -12.90 -13.50
C TYR A 143 -2.54 -14.14 -13.27
N LEU A 144 -2.92 -14.99 -12.32
CA LEU A 144 -2.19 -16.22 -12.01
C LEU A 144 -2.22 -17.23 -13.17
N LEU A 145 -3.32 -17.30 -13.92
CA LEU A 145 -3.46 -18.17 -15.09
C LEU A 145 -2.65 -17.66 -16.30
N ILE A 146 -2.62 -16.34 -16.54
CA ILE A 146 -1.80 -15.74 -17.61
C ILE A 146 -0.31 -15.88 -17.28
N GLY A 147 0.05 -15.70 -16.01
CA GLY A 147 1.40 -15.84 -15.48
C GLY A 147 1.84 -17.28 -15.17
N HIS A 148 1.18 -18.29 -15.74
CA HIS A 148 1.47 -19.70 -15.45
C HIS A 148 2.93 -20.06 -15.71
N VAL A 149 3.49 -19.60 -16.84
CA VAL A 149 4.88 -19.81 -17.26
C VAL A 149 5.79 -18.78 -16.58
N THR A 150 6.06 -18.99 -15.28
CA THR A 150 6.70 -17.99 -14.39
C THR A 150 8.12 -17.59 -14.82
N HIS A 151 8.86 -18.47 -15.48
CA HIS A 151 10.23 -18.17 -15.94
C HIS A 151 10.25 -17.23 -17.16
N SER A 152 9.18 -17.17 -17.95
CA SER A 152 9.07 -16.31 -19.13
C SER A 152 8.79 -14.85 -18.74
N ARG A 153 9.71 -13.94 -19.12
CA ARG A 153 9.50 -12.48 -18.94
C ARG A 153 8.26 -11.99 -19.69
N ALA A 154 7.96 -12.56 -20.86
CA ALA A 154 6.79 -12.20 -21.65
C ALA A 154 5.48 -12.57 -20.92
N SER A 155 5.39 -13.78 -20.37
CA SER A 155 4.22 -14.21 -19.58
C SER A 155 4.03 -13.35 -18.32
N ARG A 156 5.10 -13.06 -17.58
CA ARG A 156 5.03 -12.18 -16.39
C ARG A 156 4.59 -10.76 -16.73
N SER A 157 5.14 -10.18 -17.81
CA SER A 157 4.80 -8.83 -18.25
C SER A 157 3.35 -8.75 -18.72
N ALA A 158 2.88 -9.73 -19.50
CA ALA A 158 1.49 -9.80 -19.96
C ALA A 158 0.50 -9.97 -18.80
N ALA A 159 0.83 -10.81 -17.82
CA ALA A 159 0.02 -10.97 -16.62
C ALA A 159 -0.08 -9.64 -15.85
N MET A 160 1.06 -8.97 -15.60
CA MET A 160 1.08 -7.69 -14.89
C MET A 160 0.30 -6.60 -15.63
N GLU A 161 0.42 -6.53 -16.95
CA GLU A 161 -0.35 -5.58 -17.78
C GLU A 161 -1.85 -5.82 -17.66
N ALA A 162 -2.30 -7.07 -17.76
CA ALA A 162 -3.70 -7.42 -17.56
C ALA A 162 -4.19 -7.06 -16.14
N LEU A 163 -3.39 -7.35 -15.11
CA LEU A 163 -3.71 -7.03 -13.71
C LEU A 163 -3.87 -5.51 -13.52
N VAL A 164 -2.89 -4.71 -13.95
CA VAL A 164 -2.91 -3.25 -13.77
C VAL A 164 -4.10 -2.62 -14.49
N VAL A 165 -4.35 -3.00 -15.74
CA VAL A 165 -5.45 -2.44 -16.54
C VAL A 165 -6.82 -2.81 -15.97
N THR A 166 -7.01 -4.07 -15.58
CA THR A 166 -8.31 -4.53 -15.08
C THR A 166 -8.57 -4.09 -13.64
N THR A 167 -7.53 -3.98 -12.80
CA THR A 167 -7.64 -3.42 -11.44
C THR A 167 -7.95 -1.92 -11.50
N PHE A 168 -7.33 -1.18 -12.43
CA PHE A 168 -7.65 0.24 -12.64
C PHE A 168 -9.14 0.43 -12.92
N GLY A 169 -9.70 -0.35 -13.85
CA GLY A 169 -11.12 -0.27 -14.15
C GLY A 169 -12.02 -0.82 -13.04
N GLY A 170 -11.58 -1.85 -12.33
CA GLY A 170 -12.29 -2.39 -11.17
C GLY A 170 -12.39 -1.37 -10.02
N LEU A 171 -11.32 -0.63 -9.72
CA LEU A 171 -11.33 0.45 -8.73
C LEU A 171 -12.21 1.62 -9.16
N ALA A 172 -12.19 2.01 -10.44
CA ALA A 172 -13.12 3.00 -10.97
C ALA A 172 -14.58 2.54 -10.83
N MET A 173 -14.86 1.27 -11.16
CA MET A 173 -16.16 0.65 -10.99
C MET A 173 -16.61 0.62 -9.52
N LEU A 174 -15.71 0.36 -8.57
CA LEU A 174 -16.01 0.40 -7.14
C LEU A 174 -16.50 1.78 -6.70
N ILE A 175 -15.86 2.86 -7.17
CA ILE A 175 -16.34 4.23 -6.90
C ILE A 175 -17.75 4.41 -7.47
N GLY A 176 -18.01 3.92 -8.68
CA GLY A 176 -19.35 3.94 -9.28
C GLY A 176 -20.38 3.15 -8.45
N ILE A 177 -20.03 1.97 -7.97
CA ILE A 177 -20.88 1.11 -7.12
C ILE A 177 -21.23 1.81 -5.80
N VAL A 178 -20.24 2.42 -5.13
CA VAL A 178 -20.47 3.14 -3.87
C VAL A 178 -21.38 4.33 -4.10
N LEU A 179 -21.13 5.14 -5.13
CA LEU A 179 -21.98 6.29 -5.45
C LEU A 179 -23.42 5.90 -5.78
N LEU A 180 -23.62 4.80 -6.52
CA LEU A 180 -24.97 4.29 -6.84
C LEU A 180 -25.67 3.71 -5.61
N GLY A 181 -24.96 2.92 -4.80
CA GLY A 181 -25.52 2.29 -3.61
C GLY A 181 -25.95 3.30 -2.54
N GLU A 182 -25.12 4.31 -2.28
CA GLU A 182 -25.43 5.40 -1.34
C GLU A 182 -26.64 6.23 -1.81
N GLN A 183 -26.75 6.49 -3.12
CA GLN A 183 -27.90 7.20 -3.69
C GLN A 183 -29.18 6.38 -3.65
N ALA A 184 -29.09 5.06 -3.90
CA ALA A 184 -30.23 4.15 -3.90
C ALA A 184 -30.66 3.72 -2.49
N GLY A 185 -29.80 3.88 -1.48
CA GLY A 185 -30.02 3.38 -0.11
C GLY A 185 -29.94 1.84 -0.01
N THR A 186 -29.48 1.15 -1.05
CA THR A 186 -29.33 -0.30 -1.10
C THR A 186 -28.25 -0.71 -2.10
N TYR A 187 -27.54 -1.80 -1.80
CA TYR A 187 -26.61 -2.46 -2.73
C TYR A 187 -27.25 -3.66 -3.45
N ARG A 188 -28.54 -3.93 -3.23
CA ARG A 188 -29.30 -4.94 -3.97
C ARG A 188 -29.66 -4.41 -5.34
N LEU A 189 -29.17 -5.08 -6.37
CA LEU A 189 -29.39 -4.67 -7.75
C LEU A 189 -30.86 -4.82 -8.16
N SER A 190 -31.54 -5.89 -7.72
CA SER A 190 -32.97 -6.08 -8.01
C SER A 190 -33.90 -5.05 -7.36
N GLU A 191 -33.42 -4.33 -6.34
CA GLU A 191 -34.19 -3.34 -5.59
C GLU A 191 -33.84 -1.90 -5.98
N MET A 192 -32.81 -1.72 -6.82
CA MET A 192 -32.31 -0.40 -7.18
C MET A 192 -33.29 0.32 -8.11
N ALA A 193 -33.99 1.33 -7.58
CA ALA A 193 -34.87 2.19 -8.36
C ALA A 193 -34.06 3.32 -9.02
N VAL A 194 -34.22 3.51 -10.33
CA VAL A 194 -33.60 4.62 -11.05
C VAL A 194 -34.49 5.85 -10.98
N PRO A 195 -33.98 7.01 -10.50
CA PRO A 195 -34.73 8.26 -10.51
C PRO A 195 -35.15 8.64 -11.93
N SER A 196 -36.37 9.14 -12.10
CA SER A 196 -36.89 9.58 -13.41
C SER A 196 -36.09 10.72 -14.05
N ALA A 197 -35.33 11.47 -13.23
CA ALA A 197 -34.37 12.47 -13.66
C ALA A 197 -33.03 12.20 -12.95
N PRO A 198 -32.10 11.43 -13.56
CA PRO A 198 -30.83 11.10 -12.94
C PRO A 198 -29.99 12.37 -12.74
N ALA A 199 -29.51 12.59 -11.52
CA ALA A 199 -28.59 13.69 -11.24
C ALA A 199 -27.25 13.48 -11.96
N THR A 200 -26.46 14.55 -12.13
CA THR A 200 -25.10 14.47 -12.69
C THR A 200 -24.25 13.41 -11.99
N ALA A 201 -24.43 13.25 -10.67
CA ALA A 201 -23.76 12.22 -9.87
C ALA A 201 -24.09 10.78 -10.31
N THR A 202 -25.34 10.51 -10.70
CA THR A 202 -25.77 9.20 -11.23
C THR A 202 -25.12 8.93 -12.58
N SER A 203 -25.07 9.91 -13.49
CA SER A 203 -24.39 9.76 -14.78
C SER A 203 -22.88 9.50 -14.61
N VAL A 204 -22.22 10.20 -13.69
CA VAL A 204 -20.81 9.96 -13.36
C VAL A 204 -20.61 8.55 -12.80
N ALA A 205 -21.48 8.11 -11.89
CA ALA A 205 -21.39 6.78 -11.29
C ALA A 205 -21.58 5.66 -12.33
N VAL A 206 -22.53 5.83 -13.25
CA VAL A 206 -22.77 4.92 -14.38
C VAL A 206 -21.56 4.88 -15.33
N VAL A 207 -20.97 6.03 -15.67
CA VAL A 207 -19.76 6.06 -16.50
C VAL A 207 -18.58 5.37 -15.81
N LEU A 208 -18.38 5.60 -14.51
CA LEU A 208 -17.35 4.91 -13.72
C LEU A 208 -17.58 3.39 -13.68
N LEU A 209 -18.83 2.96 -13.56
CA LEU A 209 -19.21 1.55 -13.66
C LEU A 209 -18.87 0.97 -15.05
N LEU A 210 -19.17 1.71 -16.12
CA LEU A 210 -18.83 1.32 -17.49
C LEU A 210 -17.31 1.24 -17.71
N VAL A 211 -16.48 2.04 -17.03
CA VAL A 211 -15.00 1.90 -17.11
C VAL A 211 -14.55 0.51 -16.67
N GLY A 212 -15.21 -0.09 -15.66
CA GLY A 212 -15.02 -1.50 -15.30
C GLY A 212 -15.29 -2.43 -16.48
N ALA A 213 -16.47 -2.32 -17.10
CA ALA A 213 -16.80 -3.13 -18.28
C ALA A 213 -15.84 -2.94 -19.46
N VAL A 214 -15.47 -1.69 -19.77
CA VAL A 214 -14.58 -1.34 -20.88
C VAL A 214 -13.19 -1.97 -20.70
N THR A 215 -12.65 -1.94 -19.49
CA THR A 215 -11.33 -2.54 -19.19
C THR A 215 -11.35 -4.06 -19.22
N LYS A 216 -12.34 -4.71 -18.56
CA LYS A 216 -12.42 -6.18 -18.45
C LYS A 216 -12.83 -6.86 -19.74
N SER A 217 -13.62 -6.20 -20.59
CA SER A 217 -13.99 -6.68 -21.93
C SER A 217 -13.04 -6.24 -23.04
N ALA A 218 -11.86 -5.72 -22.69
CA ALA A 218 -10.84 -5.32 -23.66
C ALA A 218 -11.38 -4.39 -24.77
N LEU A 219 -12.22 -3.42 -24.41
CA LEU A 219 -12.72 -2.40 -25.34
C LEU A 219 -11.69 -1.29 -25.53
N LEU A 220 -11.88 -0.44 -26.55
CA LEU A 220 -11.07 0.77 -26.71
C LEU A 220 -11.22 1.70 -25.48
N PRO A 221 -10.12 2.26 -24.95
CA PRO A 221 -8.72 2.13 -25.40
C PRO A 221 -7.95 0.92 -24.81
N PHE A 222 -8.53 0.16 -23.90
CA PHE A 222 -7.89 -0.89 -23.09
C PHE A 222 -7.79 -2.28 -23.75
N HIS A 223 -7.96 -2.39 -25.07
CA HIS A 223 -7.96 -3.69 -25.77
C HIS A 223 -6.61 -4.44 -25.79
N PHE A 224 -5.51 -3.74 -25.51
CA PHE A 224 -4.14 -4.20 -25.77
C PHE A 224 -3.65 -5.32 -24.81
N TRP A 225 -4.22 -5.42 -23.60
CA TRP A 225 -3.85 -6.49 -22.66
C TRP A 225 -4.30 -7.88 -23.14
N LEU A 226 -5.37 -7.96 -23.94
CA LEU A 226 -5.96 -9.22 -24.38
C LEU A 226 -5.06 -9.99 -25.36
N PRO A 227 -4.49 -9.38 -26.42
CA PRO A 227 -3.44 -10.03 -27.22
C PRO A 227 -2.23 -10.49 -26.39
N GLY A 228 -1.77 -9.68 -25.44
CA GLY A 228 -0.67 -10.04 -24.54
C GLY A 228 -0.97 -11.29 -23.69
N ALA A 229 -2.22 -11.44 -23.25
CA ALA A 229 -2.69 -12.59 -22.49
C ALA A 229 -2.64 -13.93 -23.27
N MET A 230 -2.42 -13.92 -24.59
CA MET A 230 -2.19 -15.15 -25.39
C MET A 230 -0.87 -15.87 -25.07
N ALA A 231 -0.07 -15.32 -24.15
CA ALA A 231 1.04 -16.04 -23.52
C ALA A 231 0.57 -17.21 -22.64
N ALA A 232 -0.70 -17.21 -22.21
CA ALA A 232 -1.28 -18.28 -21.41
C ALA A 232 -1.43 -19.60 -22.21
N PRO A 233 -1.50 -20.75 -21.52
CA PRO A 233 -1.90 -22.02 -22.15
C PRO A 233 -3.25 -21.91 -22.85
N THR A 234 -3.41 -22.59 -23.98
CA THR A 234 -4.61 -22.45 -24.83
C THR A 234 -5.94 -22.75 -24.13
N PRO A 235 -6.05 -23.73 -23.22
CA PRO A 235 -7.28 -23.96 -22.48
C PRO A 235 -7.73 -22.74 -21.66
N VAL A 236 -6.77 -21.98 -21.10
CA VAL A 236 -7.05 -20.71 -20.41
C VAL A 236 -7.61 -19.70 -21.40
N SER A 237 -6.96 -19.53 -22.56
CA SER A 237 -7.46 -18.61 -23.59
C SER A 237 -8.87 -18.98 -24.04
N ALA A 238 -9.15 -20.27 -24.25
CA ALA A 238 -10.49 -20.75 -24.59
C ALA A 238 -11.51 -20.36 -23.51
N TYR A 239 -11.21 -20.57 -22.23
CA TYR A 239 -12.16 -20.26 -21.17
C TYR A 239 -12.34 -18.76 -20.93
N LEU A 240 -11.24 -18.02 -20.75
CA LEU A 240 -11.25 -16.60 -20.43
C LEU A 240 -11.87 -15.76 -21.55
N HIS A 241 -11.64 -16.14 -22.81
CA HIS A 241 -12.05 -15.34 -23.98
C HIS A 241 -13.35 -15.83 -24.61
N ALA A 242 -13.76 -17.07 -24.37
CA ALA A 242 -15.04 -17.57 -24.87
C ALA A 242 -16.15 -17.56 -23.83
N ALA A 243 -15.92 -17.78 -22.54
CA ALA A 243 -17.02 -17.97 -21.58
C ALA A 243 -17.00 -17.02 -20.39
N ALA A 244 -15.82 -16.59 -19.97
CA ALA A 244 -15.64 -16.07 -18.62
C ALA A 244 -15.20 -14.60 -18.56
N MET A 245 -13.88 -14.34 -18.45
CA MET A 245 -13.33 -13.03 -18.06
C MET A 245 -13.86 -11.89 -18.93
N VAL A 246 -13.76 -12.04 -20.24
CA VAL A 246 -14.14 -10.98 -21.18
C VAL A 246 -15.65 -10.79 -21.30
N LYS A 247 -16.43 -11.79 -20.86
CA LYS A 247 -17.89 -11.69 -20.81
C LYS A 247 -18.36 -11.03 -19.51
N ALA A 248 -17.54 -10.91 -18.48
CA ALA A 248 -17.93 -10.24 -17.23
C ALA A 248 -18.34 -8.78 -17.48
N GLY A 249 -17.60 -8.04 -18.31
CA GLY A 249 -17.99 -6.66 -18.67
C GLY A 249 -19.20 -6.60 -19.59
N ILE A 250 -19.37 -7.56 -20.51
CA ILE A 250 -20.59 -7.67 -21.33
C ILE A 250 -21.81 -7.96 -20.45
N TYR A 251 -21.67 -8.88 -19.50
CA TYR A 251 -22.68 -9.18 -18.50
C TYR A 251 -23.02 -7.94 -17.69
N LEU A 252 -22.02 -7.17 -17.23
CA LEU A 252 -22.26 -5.92 -16.52
C LEU A 252 -23.06 -4.92 -17.36
N VAL A 253 -22.70 -4.70 -18.64
CA VAL A 253 -23.45 -3.82 -19.54
C VAL A 253 -24.90 -4.32 -19.71
N ALA A 254 -25.09 -5.61 -20.01
CA ALA A 254 -26.41 -6.23 -20.15
C ALA A 254 -27.23 -6.12 -18.85
N ARG A 255 -26.58 -6.30 -17.70
CA ARG A 255 -27.21 -6.30 -16.38
C ARG A 255 -27.74 -4.93 -15.99
N PHE A 256 -27.04 -3.87 -16.39
CA PHE A 256 -27.39 -2.49 -16.07
C PHE A 256 -28.20 -1.79 -17.17
N ALA A 257 -28.22 -2.32 -18.41
CA ALA A 257 -28.97 -1.75 -19.52
C ALA A 257 -30.47 -1.52 -19.22
N PRO A 258 -31.22 -2.47 -18.61
CA PRO A 258 -32.62 -2.26 -18.22
C PRO A 258 -32.89 -0.98 -17.42
N SER A 259 -31.95 -0.62 -16.55
CA SER A 259 -32.11 0.46 -15.59
C SER A 259 -31.47 1.77 -16.09
N PHE A 260 -30.35 1.68 -16.82
CA PHE A 260 -29.48 2.84 -17.08
C PHE A 260 -29.27 3.18 -18.55
N ALA A 261 -29.89 2.47 -19.50
CA ALA A 261 -29.69 2.75 -20.93
C ALA A 261 -30.11 4.18 -21.36
N ASP A 262 -31.09 4.76 -20.67
CA ASP A 262 -31.59 6.11 -20.91
C ASP A 262 -30.76 7.21 -20.23
N VAL A 263 -29.78 6.85 -19.38
CA VAL A 263 -28.95 7.84 -18.66
C VAL A 263 -28.01 8.57 -19.62
N PRO A 264 -27.89 9.91 -19.53
CA PRO A 264 -26.95 10.66 -20.34
C PRO A 264 -25.51 10.12 -20.23
N GLY A 265 -24.91 9.81 -21.37
CA GLY A 265 -23.54 9.27 -21.46
C GLY A 265 -23.47 7.76 -21.71
N TRP A 266 -24.49 6.97 -21.32
CA TRP A 266 -24.49 5.51 -21.54
C TRP A 266 -24.40 5.15 -23.03
N THR A 267 -25.41 5.55 -23.81
CA THR A 267 -25.54 5.18 -25.23
C THR A 267 -24.35 5.64 -26.08
N PRO A 268 -23.85 6.88 -25.97
CA PRO A 268 -22.64 7.29 -26.69
C PRO A 268 -21.41 6.45 -26.33
N VAL A 269 -21.19 6.14 -25.05
CA VAL A 269 -20.03 5.34 -24.61
C VAL A 269 -20.13 3.92 -25.17
N VAL A 270 -21.28 3.27 -25.02
CA VAL A 270 -21.52 1.90 -25.49
C VAL A 270 -21.38 1.80 -27.02
N LEU A 271 -22.04 2.69 -27.77
CA LEU A 271 -22.05 2.61 -29.23
C LEU A 271 -20.70 3.00 -29.86
N VAL A 272 -20.07 4.08 -29.39
CA VAL A 272 -18.79 4.55 -29.94
C VAL A 272 -17.66 3.60 -29.57
N LEU A 273 -17.55 3.22 -28.28
CA LEU A 273 -16.49 2.30 -27.87
C LEU A 273 -16.75 0.90 -28.42
N GLY A 274 -17.98 0.41 -28.39
CA GLY A 274 -18.35 -0.91 -28.94
C GLY A 274 -18.09 -0.99 -30.45
N GLY A 275 -18.63 -0.06 -31.23
CA GLY A 275 -18.45 -0.01 -32.68
C GLY A 275 -16.99 0.22 -33.09
N GLY A 276 -16.29 1.15 -32.44
CA GLY A 276 -14.86 1.37 -32.67
C GLY A 276 -14.01 0.13 -32.36
N THR A 277 -14.33 -0.57 -31.27
CA THR A 277 -13.65 -1.81 -30.86
C THR A 277 -13.91 -2.92 -31.87
N MET A 278 -15.15 -3.04 -32.36
CA MET A 278 -15.53 -4.01 -33.38
C MET A 278 -14.67 -3.90 -34.63
N LEU A 279 -14.55 -2.68 -35.16
CA LEU A 279 -13.76 -2.40 -36.37
C LEU A 279 -12.26 -2.57 -36.14
N LEU A 280 -11.72 -2.00 -35.06
CA LEU A 280 -10.30 -2.07 -34.76
C LEU A 280 -9.85 -3.52 -34.53
N GLY A 281 -10.61 -4.29 -33.75
CA GLY A 281 -10.32 -5.71 -33.53
C GLY A 281 -10.31 -6.50 -34.85
N ALA A 282 -11.28 -6.25 -35.73
CA ALA A 282 -11.36 -6.96 -37.01
C ALA A 282 -10.20 -6.63 -37.95
N VAL A 283 -9.81 -5.35 -38.05
CA VAL A 283 -8.65 -4.91 -38.85
C VAL A 283 -7.36 -5.51 -38.28
N GLN A 284 -7.16 -5.47 -36.96
CA GLN A 284 -5.96 -6.02 -36.34
C GLN A 284 -5.88 -7.55 -36.50
N ALA A 285 -7.02 -8.27 -36.45
CA ALA A 285 -7.06 -9.71 -36.69
C ALA A 285 -6.60 -10.09 -38.11
N LEU A 286 -6.96 -9.31 -39.13
CA LEU A 286 -6.52 -9.52 -40.52
C LEU A 286 -5.00 -9.38 -40.70
N ARG A 287 -4.33 -8.65 -39.80
CA ARG A 287 -2.88 -8.41 -39.82
C ARG A 287 -2.08 -9.45 -39.04
N GLN A 288 -2.73 -10.35 -38.30
CA GLN A 288 -2.01 -11.35 -37.49
C GLN A 288 -1.64 -12.58 -38.33
N ASP A 289 -0.41 -13.07 -38.11
CA ASP A 289 0.08 -14.34 -38.65
C ASP A 289 0.03 -15.48 -37.62
N ASP A 290 -0.15 -15.18 -36.32
CA ASP A 290 -0.32 -16.17 -35.27
C ASP A 290 -1.82 -16.48 -35.07
N LEU A 291 -2.18 -17.76 -35.09
CA LEU A 291 -3.57 -18.20 -34.97
C LEU A 291 -4.24 -17.76 -33.65
N LYS A 292 -3.54 -17.82 -32.51
CA LYS A 292 -4.12 -17.38 -31.22
C LYS A 292 -4.29 -15.87 -31.19
N LEU A 293 -3.30 -15.11 -31.67
CA LEU A 293 -3.40 -13.64 -31.74
C LEU A 293 -4.52 -13.19 -32.70
N LEU A 294 -4.67 -13.86 -33.85
CA LEU A 294 -5.79 -13.62 -34.77
C LEU A 294 -7.12 -13.81 -34.03
N LEU A 295 -7.27 -14.91 -33.29
CA LEU A 295 -8.47 -15.17 -32.51
C LEU A 295 -8.65 -14.20 -31.35
N ALA A 296 -7.59 -13.70 -30.72
CA ALA A 296 -7.64 -12.69 -29.66
C ALA A 296 -8.22 -11.37 -30.18
N TYR A 297 -7.67 -10.83 -31.26
CA TYR A 297 -8.22 -9.62 -31.90
C TYR A 297 -9.62 -9.84 -32.49
N GLY A 298 -9.88 -11.05 -33.03
CA GLY A 298 -11.24 -11.42 -33.41
C GLY A 298 -12.20 -11.44 -32.20
N THR A 299 -11.72 -11.77 -31.00
CA THR A 299 -12.52 -11.70 -29.77
C THR A 299 -12.78 -10.25 -29.38
N VAL A 300 -11.76 -9.37 -29.42
CA VAL A 300 -11.94 -7.92 -29.25
C VAL A 300 -13.06 -7.40 -30.18
N SER A 301 -13.04 -7.82 -31.44
CA SER A 301 -14.06 -7.45 -32.42
C SER A 301 -15.48 -7.91 -32.01
N GLN A 302 -15.62 -9.17 -31.62
CA GLN A 302 -16.91 -9.75 -31.18
C GLN A 302 -17.41 -9.16 -29.85
N LEU A 303 -16.52 -8.78 -28.94
CA LEU A 303 -16.90 -8.08 -27.71
C LEU A 303 -17.44 -6.68 -28.01
N GLY A 304 -16.79 -5.95 -28.91
CA GLY A 304 -17.32 -4.67 -29.41
C GLY A 304 -18.73 -4.83 -30.01
N PHE A 305 -18.94 -5.89 -30.80
CA PHE A 305 -20.26 -6.24 -31.33
C PHE A 305 -21.28 -6.53 -30.21
N LEU A 306 -20.92 -7.36 -29.22
CA LEU A 306 -21.79 -7.69 -28.08
C LEU A 306 -22.14 -6.48 -27.22
N VAL A 307 -21.21 -5.55 -27.00
CA VAL A 307 -21.48 -4.30 -26.24
C VAL A 307 -22.54 -3.46 -26.94
N VAL A 308 -22.44 -3.30 -28.27
CA VAL A 308 -23.44 -2.56 -29.05
C VAL A 308 -24.82 -3.20 -28.90
N LEU A 309 -24.93 -4.52 -29.02
CA LEU A 309 -26.22 -5.22 -28.93
C LEU A 309 -26.82 -5.19 -27.52
N THR A 310 -26.01 -5.46 -26.50
CA THR A 310 -26.50 -5.59 -25.12
C THR A 310 -26.74 -4.24 -24.43
N GLY A 311 -26.04 -3.18 -24.85
CA GLY A 311 -26.15 -1.86 -24.23
C GLY A 311 -27.05 -0.86 -24.96
N SER A 312 -27.73 -1.24 -26.04
CA SER A 312 -28.58 -0.33 -26.83
C SER A 312 -29.90 0.07 -26.15
N GLY A 313 -30.34 -0.68 -25.13
CA GLY A 313 -31.59 -0.40 -24.43
C GLY A 313 -32.86 -0.83 -25.18
N THR A 314 -32.76 -1.66 -26.23
CA THR A 314 -33.95 -2.16 -26.96
C THR A 314 -34.12 -3.67 -26.81
N VAL A 315 -35.38 -4.13 -26.82
CA VAL A 315 -35.74 -5.56 -26.68
C VAL A 315 -35.12 -6.39 -27.80
N ASP A 316 -35.26 -5.96 -29.06
CA ASP A 316 -34.76 -6.71 -30.22
C ASP A 316 -33.23 -6.85 -30.20
N ALA A 317 -32.51 -5.79 -29.83
CA ALA A 317 -31.06 -5.83 -29.73
C ALA A 317 -30.59 -6.66 -28.52
N ALA A 318 -31.32 -6.65 -27.40
CA ALA A 318 -31.05 -7.49 -26.25
C ALA A 318 -31.24 -9.00 -26.58
N LEU A 319 -32.25 -9.34 -27.36
CA LEU A 319 -32.46 -10.69 -27.88
C LEU A 319 -31.32 -11.12 -28.82
N ALA A 320 -30.94 -10.25 -29.76
CA ALA A 320 -29.78 -10.48 -30.63
C ALA A 320 -28.47 -10.62 -29.83
N GLY A 321 -28.30 -9.79 -28.81
CA GLY A 321 -27.13 -9.75 -27.93
C GLY A 321 -26.96 -11.04 -27.13
N THR A 322 -28.02 -11.55 -26.51
CA THR A 322 -27.98 -12.82 -25.77
C THR A 322 -27.79 -14.03 -26.69
N THR A 323 -28.44 -14.03 -27.86
CA THR A 323 -28.23 -15.03 -28.92
C THR A 323 -26.76 -15.06 -29.36
N MET A 324 -26.19 -13.89 -29.67
CA MET A 324 -24.80 -13.77 -30.07
C MET A 324 -23.83 -14.08 -28.93
N LEU A 325 -24.19 -13.79 -27.68
CA LEU A 325 -23.36 -14.11 -26.50
C LEU A 325 -23.14 -15.61 -26.40
N LEU A 326 -24.21 -16.39 -26.57
CA LEU A 326 -24.16 -17.86 -26.59
C LEU A 326 -23.42 -18.38 -27.83
N ALA A 327 -23.75 -17.86 -29.02
CA ALA A 327 -23.05 -18.23 -30.27
C ALA A 327 -21.53 -18.02 -30.12
N HIS A 328 -21.13 -16.84 -29.65
CA HIS A 328 -19.75 -16.46 -29.40
C HIS A 328 -19.04 -17.40 -28.44
N ALA A 329 -19.72 -17.83 -27.37
CA ALA A 329 -19.13 -18.80 -26.44
C ALA A 329 -18.81 -20.13 -27.13
N LEU A 330 -19.74 -20.65 -27.94
CA LEU A 330 -19.57 -21.93 -28.63
C LEU A 330 -18.45 -21.85 -29.68
N PHE A 331 -18.54 -20.90 -30.62
CA PHE A 331 -17.58 -20.86 -31.72
C PHE A 331 -16.19 -20.41 -31.27
N LYS A 332 -16.03 -19.49 -30.30
CA LYS A 332 -14.69 -19.12 -29.83
C LYS A 332 -14.03 -20.20 -29.01
N ALA A 333 -14.76 -20.87 -28.12
CA ALA A 333 -14.20 -21.98 -27.37
C ALA A 333 -13.71 -23.06 -28.33
N SER A 334 -14.54 -23.44 -29.32
CA SER A 334 -14.15 -24.40 -30.36
C SER A 334 -12.92 -23.95 -31.16
N LEU A 335 -12.85 -22.68 -31.57
CA LEU A 335 -11.71 -22.16 -32.33
C LEU A 335 -10.41 -22.15 -31.52
N PHE A 336 -10.43 -21.68 -30.27
CA PHE A 336 -9.24 -21.68 -29.42
C PHE A 336 -8.77 -23.10 -29.12
N LEU A 337 -9.67 -24.02 -28.78
CA LEU A 337 -9.31 -25.41 -28.52
C LEU A 337 -8.82 -26.11 -29.79
N THR A 338 -9.39 -25.80 -30.97
CA THR A 338 -8.84 -26.25 -32.27
C THR A 338 -7.40 -25.76 -32.47
N VAL A 339 -7.12 -24.48 -32.21
CA VAL A 339 -5.76 -23.94 -32.31
C VAL A 339 -4.82 -24.60 -31.30
N GLY A 340 -5.29 -24.89 -30.09
CA GLY A 340 -4.51 -25.59 -29.08
C GLY A 340 -4.13 -27.01 -29.51
N ALA A 341 -5.07 -27.71 -30.16
CA ALA A 341 -4.82 -29.06 -30.68
C ALA A 341 -3.88 -29.03 -31.89
N ILE A 342 -3.96 -28.00 -32.75
CA ILE A 342 -2.99 -27.78 -33.84
C ILE A 342 -1.60 -27.53 -33.27
N ASP A 343 -1.45 -26.60 -32.31
CA ASP A 343 -0.18 -26.25 -31.67
C ASP A 343 0.46 -27.49 -31.03
N HIS A 344 -0.34 -28.30 -30.34
CA HIS A 344 0.10 -29.57 -29.75
C HIS A 344 0.50 -30.63 -30.80
N ALA A 345 -0.18 -30.69 -31.94
CA ALA A 345 0.09 -31.68 -32.98
C ALA A 345 1.31 -31.33 -33.85
N THR A 346 1.56 -30.04 -34.10
CA THR A 346 2.55 -29.55 -35.08
C THR A 346 3.72 -28.78 -34.45
N GLY A 347 3.61 -28.37 -33.18
CA GLY A 347 4.59 -27.52 -32.50
C GLY A 347 4.61 -26.06 -32.96
N THR A 348 3.69 -25.63 -33.82
CA THR A 348 3.60 -24.25 -34.30
C THR A 348 2.17 -23.84 -34.61
N ARG A 349 1.91 -22.55 -34.45
CA ARG A 349 0.62 -21.90 -34.75
C ARG A 349 0.75 -20.70 -35.71
N ASP A 350 1.90 -20.59 -36.37
CA ASP A 350 2.21 -19.55 -37.36
C ASP A 350 1.62 -19.92 -38.73
N LEU A 351 0.70 -19.09 -39.22
CA LEU A 351 -0.01 -19.24 -40.50
C LEU A 351 0.93 -19.34 -41.71
N ARG A 352 2.16 -18.85 -41.60
CA ARG A 352 3.15 -18.88 -42.69
C ARG A 352 3.87 -20.23 -42.78
N LYS A 353 3.76 -21.06 -41.73
CA LYS A 353 4.41 -22.36 -41.61
C LYS A 353 3.43 -23.53 -41.72
N LEU A 354 2.15 -23.30 -41.43
CA LEU A 354 1.12 -24.33 -41.50
C LEU A 354 0.73 -24.64 -42.94
N SER A 355 0.73 -25.92 -43.32
CA SER A 355 0.30 -26.41 -44.63
C SER A 355 -0.22 -27.83 -44.51
N GLY A 356 -1.28 -28.17 -45.24
CA GLY A 356 -1.73 -29.57 -45.41
C GLY A 356 -2.65 -30.16 -44.32
N LEU A 357 -2.87 -29.44 -43.21
CA LEU A 357 -3.58 -29.98 -42.03
C LEU A 357 -5.00 -30.51 -42.27
N ARG A 358 -5.69 -30.09 -43.34
CA ARG A 358 -7.00 -30.66 -43.70
C ARG A 358 -6.95 -32.18 -43.89
N ARG A 359 -5.82 -32.71 -44.39
CA ARG A 359 -5.63 -34.14 -44.63
C ARG A 359 -5.12 -34.85 -43.37
N ASP A 360 -4.23 -34.22 -42.62
CA ASP A 360 -3.57 -34.84 -41.46
C ASP A 360 -4.48 -34.88 -40.22
N VAL A 361 -5.29 -33.84 -40.00
CA VAL A 361 -6.20 -33.71 -38.86
C VAL A 361 -7.62 -33.30 -39.30
N PRO A 362 -8.34 -34.16 -40.05
CA PRO A 362 -9.59 -33.80 -40.70
C PRO A 362 -10.72 -33.41 -39.73
N VAL A 363 -10.76 -34.00 -38.53
CA VAL A 363 -11.77 -33.64 -37.51
C VAL A 363 -11.57 -32.22 -37.01
N LEU A 364 -10.32 -31.81 -36.77
CA LEU A 364 -9.99 -30.43 -36.40
C LEU A 364 -10.28 -29.45 -37.54
N ALA A 365 -10.07 -29.87 -38.79
CA ALA A 365 -10.45 -29.07 -39.95
C ALA A 365 -11.96 -28.84 -40.03
N VAL A 366 -12.77 -29.87 -39.76
CA VAL A 366 -14.24 -29.75 -39.68
C VAL A 366 -14.64 -28.85 -38.52
N ALA A 367 -14.14 -29.10 -37.31
CA ALA A 367 -14.46 -28.30 -36.13
C ALA A 367 -14.09 -26.82 -36.32
N GLY A 368 -12.87 -26.54 -36.79
CA GLY A 368 -12.40 -25.18 -37.06
C GLY A 368 -13.19 -24.49 -38.17
N THR A 369 -13.55 -25.19 -39.24
CA THR A 369 -14.31 -24.61 -40.37
C THR A 369 -15.75 -24.30 -39.98
N LEU A 370 -16.44 -25.21 -39.29
CA LEU A 370 -17.81 -24.99 -38.81
C LEU A 370 -17.86 -23.82 -37.80
N SER A 371 -16.91 -23.77 -36.87
CA SER A 371 -16.84 -22.66 -35.91
C SER A 371 -16.47 -21.33 -36.55
N ALA A 372 -15.59 -21.33 -37.57
CA ALA A 372 -15.31 -20.13 -38.36
C ALA A 372 -16.52 -19.69 -39.19
N ALA A 373 -17.31 -20.63 -39.73
CA ALA A 373 -18.57 -20.33 -40.43
C ALA A 373 -19.61 -19.72 -39.48
N SER A 374 -19.68 -20.21 -38.23
CA SER A 374 -20.54 -19.64 -37.19
C SER A 374 -20.11 -18.22 -36.81
N MET A 375 -18.80 -18.01 -36.58
CA MET A 375 -18.24 -16.68 -36.33
C MET A 375 -18.48 -15.70 -37.50
N ALA A 376 -18.36 -16.18 -38.73
CA ALA A 376 -18.66 -15.42 -39.93
C ALA A 376 -20.16 -15.09 -40.09
N GLY A 377 -21.04 -15.88 -39.48
CA GLY A 377 -22.49 -15.73 -39.59
C GLY A 377 -23.02 -16.30 -40.90
N LEU A 378 -22.64 -17.54 -41.23
CA LEU A 378 -23.14 -18.26 -42.41
C LEU A 378 -24.26 -19.26 -42.04
N PRO A 379 -25.35 -19.37 -42.82
CA PRO A 379 -26.35 -20.42 -42.62
C PRO A 379 -25.75 -21.83 -42.82
N PRO A 380 -26.20 -22.86 -42.07
CA PRO A 380 -27.23 -22.86 -41.03
C PRO A 380 -26.68 -22.67 -39.60
N MET A 381 -25.56 -21.97 -39.39
CA MET A 381 -24.94 -21.86 -38.06
C MET A 381 -25.72 -20.94 -37.11
N PHE A 382 -25.65 -21.19 -35.81
CA PHE A 382 -26.28 -20.33 -34.80
C PHE A 382 -25.75 -18.88 -34.80
N GLY A 383 -24.48 -18.66 -35.17
CA GLY A 383 -23.94 -17.32 -35.34
C GLY A 383 -24.58 -16.52 -36.48
N PHE A 384 -25.18 -17.17 -37.50
CA PHE A 384 -26.00 -16.48 -38.51
C PHE A 384 -27.26 -15.91 -37.87
N VAL A 385 -27.98 -16.70 -37.07
CA VAL A 385 -29.20 -16.27 -36.38
C VAL A 385 -28.94 -15.02 -35.53
N GLY A 386 -27.86 -15.01 -34.76
CA GLY A 386 -27.50 -13.86 -33.92
C GLY A 386 -27.17 -12.59 -34.72
N LYS A 387 -26.49 -12.70 -35.88
CA LYS A 387 -26.20 -11.54 -36.74
C LYS A 387 -27.43 -11.05 -37.49
N GLU A 388 -28.26 -11.97 -37.96
CA GLU A 388 -29.51 -11.63 -38.63
C GLU A 388 -30.45 -10.91 -37.65
N ALA A 389 -30.59 -11.41 -36.42
CA ALA A 389 -31.34 -10.73 -35.36
C ALA A 389 -30.78 -9.33 -35.05
N ALA A 390 -29.45 -9.16 -35.06
CA ALA A 390 -28.82 -7.86 -34.88
C ALA A 390 -29.16 -6.89 -36.02
N TYR A 391 -29.13 -7.33 -37.28
CA TYR A 391 -29.53 -6.49 -38.41
C TYR A 391 -31.01 -6.14 -38.38
N THR A 392 -31.87 -7.10 -38.02
CA THR A 392 -33.30 -6.84 -37.80
C THR A 392 -33.51 -5.75 -36.75
N ALA A 393 -32.87 -5.85 -35.59
CA ALA A 393 -33.01 -4.90 -34.48
C ALA A 393 -32.70 -3.42 -34.86
N TYR A 394 -31.74 -3.19 -35.76
CA TYR A 394 -31.35 -1.85 -36.21
C TYR A 394 -31.96 -1.42 -37.55
N THR A 395 -32.74 -2.29 -38.21
CA THR A 395 -33.52 -1.93 -39.40
C THR A 395 -34.97 -1.61 -39.04
N THR A 396 -35.52 -2.24 -38.01
CA THR A 396 -36.87 -1.97 -37.49
C THR A 396 -36.88 -0.88 -36.41
N GLY A 397 -35.75 -0.60 -35.77
CA GLY A 397 -35.62 0.40 -34.72
C GLY A 397 -35.67 1.85 -35.22
N ALA A 398 -36.53 2.68 -34.61
CA ALA A 398 -36.72 4.09 -34.97
C ALA A 398 -35.67 5.07 -34.40
N ALA A 399 -34.57 4.57 -33.81
CA ALA A 399 -33.59 5.45 -33.16
C ALA A 399 -32.72 6.21 -34.19
N PRO A 400 -32.39 7.50 -33.98
CA PRO A 400 -31.66 8.33 -34.96
C PRO A 400 -30.28 7.82 -35.37
N TYR A 401 -29.62 7.08 -34.47
CA TYR A 401 -28.27 6.52 -34.69
C TYR A 401 -28.27 5.16 -35.40
N SER A 402 -29.45 4.54 -35.61
CA SER A 402 -29.55 3.19 -36.17
C SER A 402 -28.85 2.99 -37.52
N PRO A 403 -28.93 3.91 -38.51
CA PRO A 403 -28.22 3.75 -39.78
C PRO A 403 -26.70 3.71 -39.64
N TRP A 404 -26.14 4.56 -38.76
CA TRP A 404 -24.71 4.58 -38.48
C TRP A 404 -24.25 3.30 -37.80
N VAL A 405 -24.99 2.84 -36.78
CA VAL A 405 -24.70 1.58 -36.09
C VAL A 405 -24.77 0.43 -37.08
N LEU A 406 -25.82 0.34 -37.89
CA LEU A 406 -26.01 -0.71 -38.90
C LEU A 406 -24.85 -0.75 -39.89
N GLY A 407 -24.39 0.40 -40.39
CA GLY A 407 -23.21 0.48 -41.26
C GLY A 407 -21.94 -0.08 -40.60
N VAL A 408 -21.72 0.23 -39.32
CA VAL A 408 -20.60 -0.32 -38.53
C VAL A 408 -20.75 -1.83 -38.33
N LEU A 409 -21.96 -2.32 -38.03
CA LEU A 409 -22.23 -3.75 -37.84
C LEU A 409 -21.99 -4.55 -39.11
N VAL A 410 -22.44 -4.05 -40.27
CA VAL A 410 -22.23 -4.67 -41.58
C VAL A 410 -20.73 -4.69 -41.93
N LEU A 411 -20.05 -3.55 -41.79
CA LEU A 411 -18.61 -3.47 -42.10
C LEU A 411 -17.78 -4.37 -41.18
N GLY A 412 -18.02 -4.32 -39.87
CA GLY A 412 -17.31 -5.16 -38.90
C GLY A 412 -17.59 -6.65 -39.10
N SER A 413 -18.82 -7.01 -39.48
CA SER A 413 -19.18 -8.40 -39.80
C SER A 413 -18.56 -8.89 -41.11
N ALA A 414 -18.41 -8.01 -42.10
CA ALA A 414 -17.72 -8.32 -43.35
C ALA A 414 -16.22 -8.57 -43.12
N LEU A 415 -15.58 -7.73 -42.31
CA LEU A 415 -14.20 -7.94 -41.86
C LEU A 415 -14.08 -9.23 -41.02
N THR A 416 -15.11 -9.57 -40.25
CA THR A 416 -15.19 -10.84 -39.52
C THR A 416 -15.21 -12.05 -40.44
N LEU A 417 -16.00 -12.03 -41.51
CA LEU A 417 -15.94 -13.07 -42.54
C LEU A 417 -14.53 -13.15 -43.15
N ALA A 418 -13.92 -12.02 -43.49
CA ALA A 418 -12.59 -11.99 -44.10
C ALA A 418 -11.51 -12.63 -43.20
N TYR A 419 -11.46 -12.29 -41.89
CA TYR A 419 -10.48 -12.93 -41.00
C TYR A 419 -10.84 -14.38 -40.64
N SER A 420 -12.12 -14.76 -40.70
CA SER A 420 -12.55 -16.16 -40.55
C SER A 420 -12.08 -17.01 -41.73
N LEU A 421 -12.18 -16.48 -42.96
CA LEU A 421 -11.62 -17.12 -44.16
C LEU A 421 -10.10 -17.19 -44.09
N ARG A 422 -9.43 -16.14 -43.60
CA ARG A 422 -7.98 -16.15 -43.35
C ARG A 422 -7.59 -17.27 -42.38
N PHE A 423 -8.32 -17.45 -41.28
CA PHE A 423 -8.10 -18.54 -40.33
C PHE A 423 -8.22 -19.91 -41.01
N VAL A 424 -9.34 -20.19 -41.68
CA VAL A 424 -9.57 -21.51 -42.30
C VAL A 424 -8.55 -21.81 -43.40
N ARG A 425 -8.28 -20.83 -44.27
CA ARG A 425 -7.30 -20.99 -45.35
C ARG A 425 -5.89 -21.15 -44.81
N GLY A 426 -5.49 -20.32 -43.85
CA GLY A 426 -4.14 -20.35 -43.31
C GLY A 426 -3.86 -21.59 -42.46
N ALA A 427 -4.85 -22.11 -41.74
CA ALA A 427 -4.67 -23.31 -40.93
C ALA A 427 -4.74 -24.60 -41.76
N PHE A 428 -5.66 -24.70 -42.74
CA PHE A 428 -6.03 -25.99 -43.33
C PHE A 428 -5.74 -26.14 -44.82
N ARG A 429 -5.44 -25.06 -45.56
CA ARG A 429 -5.12 -25.17 -47.00
C ARG A 429 -3.73 -25.81 -47.17
N THR A 430 -3.57 -26.57 -48.25
CA THR A 430 -2.25 -27.02 -48.70
C THR A 430 -1.59 -25.91 -49.49
N ASP A 431 -0.37 -25.55 -49.11
CA ASP A 431 0.54 -24.70 -49.87
C ASP A 431 1.81 -25.50 -50.20
N ASP A 432 2.04 -25.73 -51.49
CA ASP A 432 3.16 -26.54 -51.98
C ASP A 432 4.51 -25.81 -51.82
N GLN A 433 4.50 -24.51 -51.53
CA GLN A 433 5.71 -23.72 -51.27
C GLN A 433 6.20 -23.83 -49.83
N VAL A 434 5.38 -24.36 -48.92
CA VAL A 434 5.71 -24.52 -47.49
C VAL A 434 6.13 -25.97 -47.24
N PRO A 435 7.31 -26.22 -46.65
CA PRO A 435 7.76 -27.59 -46.36
C PRO A 435 6.77 -28.34 -45.46
N PRO A 436 6.59 -29.66 -45.66
CA PRO A 436 5.67 -30.46 -44.85
C PRO A 436 6.15 -30.50 -43.39
N LEU A 437 5.23 -30.25 -42.46
CA LEU A 437 5.44 -30.38 -41.02
C LEU A 437 5.26 -31.84 -40.58
N GLN A 438 5.99 -32.26 -39.55
CA GLN A 438 5.65 -33.49 -38.84
C GLN A 438 4.41 -33.23 -37.96
N VAL A 439 3.34 -33.99 -38.21
CA VAL A 439 2.08 -33.86 -37.49
C VAL A 439 1.84 -35.11 -36.66
N HIS A 440 1.74 -34.95 -35.34
CA HIS A 440 1.36 -36.02 -34.42
C HIS A 440 -0.16 -36.13 -34.36
N ALA A 441 -0.69 -37.35 -34.43
CA ALA A 441 -2.15 -37.56 -34.36
C ALA A 441 -2.69 -37.13 -32.98
N PRO A 442 -3.58 -36.12 -32.91
CA PRO A 442 -4.11 -35.67 -31.62
C PRO A 442 -5.03 -36.74 -30.99
N GLY A 443 -5.04 -36.85 -29.67
CA GLY A 443 -5.93 -37.76 -28.96
C GLY A 443 -7.42 -37.46 -29.19
N VAL A 444 -8.29 -38.43 -28.92
CA VAL A 444 -9.74 -38.33 -29.16
C VAL A 444 -10.38 -37.14 -28.43
N VAL A 445 -9.95 -36.86 -27.19
CA VAL A 445 -10.48 -35.73 -26.40
C VAL A 445 -10.09 -34.37 -27.00
N LEU A 446 -8.84 -34.22 -27.46
CA LEU A 446 -8.32 -32.98 -28.07
C LEU A 446 -9.07 -32.62 -29.37
N GLN A 447 -9.57 -33.63 -30.10
CA GLN A 447 -10.36 -33.41 -31.32
C GLN A 447 -11.87 -33.35 -31.05
N GLY A 448 -12.36 -34.17 -30.12
CA GLY A 448 -13.78 -34.35 -29.82
C GLY A 448 -14.41 -33.13 -29.15
N VAL A 449 -13.71 -32.47 -28.22
CA VAL A 449 -14.26 -31.29 -27.52
C VAL A 449 -14.50 -30.10 -28.47
N PRO A 450 -13.52 -29.68 -29.31
CA PRO A 450 -13.77 -28.63 -30.30
C PRO A 450 -14.90 -28.99 -31.28
N LEU A 451 -14.96 -30.26 -31.71
CA LEU A 451 -15.99 -30.74 -32.63
C LEU A 451 -17.38 -30.67 -32.00
N LEU A 452 -17.52 -31.11 -30.75
CA LEU A 452 -18.79 -31.06 -30.01
C LEU A 452 -19.34 -29.64 -29.95
N LEU A 453 -18.50 -28.65 -29.65
CA LEU A 453 -18.88 -27.24 -29.62
C LEU A 453 -19.30 -26.71 -31.01
N ALA A 454 -18.58 -27.10 -32.05
CA ALA A 454 -18.91 -26.74 -33.43
C ALA A 454 -20.24 -27.34 -33.88
N LEU A 455 -20.47 -28.62 -33.56
CA LEU A 455 -21.72 -29.33 -33.83
C LEU A 455 -22.89 -28.77 -33.02
N ALA A 456 -22.66 -28.38 -31.76
CA ALA A 456 -23.67 -27.67 -30.97
C ALA A 456 -24.06 -26.35 -31.64
N SER A 457 -23.08 -25.57 -32.11
CA SER A 457 -23.37 -24.34 -32.87
C SER A 457 -24.12 -24.60 -34.19
N LEU A 458 -23.91 -25.74 -34.84
CA LEU A 458 -24.63 -26.14 -36.05
C LEU A 458 -26.07 -26.57 -35.71
N ALA A 459 -26.25 -27.38 -34.67
CA ALA A 459 -27.56 -27.87 -34.24
C ALA A 459 -28.46 -26.75 -33.69
N LEU A 460 -27.90 -25.78 -32.96
CA LEU A 460 -28.66 -24.65 -32.42
C LEU A 460 -29.15 -23.67 -33.49
N GLY A 461 -28.57 -23.65 -34.69
CA GLY A 461 -29.06 -22.80 -35.78
C GLY A 461 -30.50 -23.13 -36.16
N PRO A 462 -30.79 -24.36 -36.63
CA PRO A 462 -32.15 -24.81 -36.91
C PRO A 462 -33.09 -24.82 -35.70
N LEU A 463 -32.56 -25.05 -34.49
CA LEU A 463 -33.32 -25.08 -33.25
C LEU A 463 -33.51 -23.69 -32.60
N SER A 464 -33.10 -22.62 -33.28
CA SER A 464 -33.12 -21.26 -32.71
C SER A 464 -34.49 -20.76 -32.28
N THR A 465 -35.56 -21.18 -32.96
CA THR A 465 -36.94 -20.86 -32.60
C THR A 465 -37.32 -21.40 -31.21
N HIS A 466 -36.78 -22.55 -30.81
CA HIS A 466 -37.00 -23.12 -29.47
C HIS A 466 -36.21 -22.39 -28.37
N LEU A 467 -35.17 -21.64 -28.75
CA LEU A 467 -34.39 -20.83 -27.82
C LEU A 467 -34.95 -19.41 -27.66
N GLU A 468 -35.92 -19.01 -28.48
CA GLU A 468 -36.49 -17.66 -28.44
C GLU A 468 -37.13 -17.36 -27.10
N GLU A 469 -38.06 -18.20 -26.62
CA GLU A 469 -38.77 -17.97 -25.36
C GLU A 469 -37.83 -17.88 -24.14
N PRO A 470 -36.85 -18.79 -23.94
CA PRO A 470 -35.86 -18.63 -22.88
C PRO A 470 -34.99 -17.37 -23.00
N LEU A 471 -34.64 -16.92 -24.21
CA LEU A 471 -33.79 -15.74 -24.38
C LEU A 471 -34.59 -14.42 -24.29
N LEU A 472 -35.87 -14.44 -24.67
CA LEU A 472 -36.80 -13.32 -24.53
C LEU A 472 -36.99 -12.89 -23.09
N GLY A 473 -36.85 -13.82 -22.13
CA GLY A 473 -36.99 -13.52 -20.70
C GLY A 473 -36.08 -12.38 -20.22
N TYR A 474 -34.85 -12.27 -20.74
CA TYR A 474 -33.98 -11.12 -20.47
C TYR A 474 -34.33 -9.93 -21.37
N ALA A 475 -34.58 -10.16 -22.67
CA ALA A 475 -34.86 -9.08 -23.60
C ALA A 475 -36.07 -8.23 -23.15
N ALA A 476 -37.08 -8.88 -22.58
CA ALA A 476 -38.28 -8.24 -22.04
C ALA A 476 -38.00 -7.32 -20.84
N THR A 477 -36.87 -7.45 -20.13
CA THR A 477 -36.53 -6.54 -19.02
C THR A 477 -35.95 -5.22 -19.50
N VAL A 478 -35.47 -5.14 -20.75
CA VAL A 478 -34.70 -3.99 -21.24
C VAL A 478 -35.58 -2.85 -21.78
N GLY A 479 -36.75 -3.13 -22.35
CA GLY A 479 -37.56 -2.11 -23.05
C GLY A 479 -39.05 -2.12 -22.68
N LYS A 480 -39.71 -0.96 -22.86
CA LYS A 480 -41.14 -0.73 -22.54
C LYS A 480 -42.11 -1.15 -23.66
N SER A 481 -41.60 -1.44 -24.85
CA SER A 481 -42.40 -1.81 -26.03
C SER A 481 -42.11 -3.26 -26.42
N ALA A 482 -43.14 -3.98 -26.90
CA ALA A 482 -42.97 -5.33 -27.44
C ALA A 482 -42.01 -5.28 -28.64
N GLY A 483 -40.97 -6.11 -28.59
CA GLY A 483 -40.04 -6.32 -29.70
C GLY A 483 -40.72 -6.98 -30.89
N GLN A 484 -40.18 -6.78 -32.09
CA GLN A 484 -40.66 -7.39 -33.34
C GLN A 484 -39.69 -8.47 -33.86
N ALA A 485 -38.52 -8.62 -33.24
CA ALA A 485 -37.53 -9.60 -33.67
C ALA A 485 -37.89 -11.01 -33.20
N HIS A 486 -37.87 -11.95 -34.14
CA HIS A 486 -37.99 -13.38 -33.92
C HIS A 486 -36.66 -14.07 -34.21
N LEU A 487 -36.41 -15.21 -33.56
CA LEU A 487 -35.24 -16.04 -33.82
C LEU A 487 -35.61 -17.14 -34.81
N GLY A 488 -34.93 -17.14 -35.96
CA GLY A 488 -35.12 -18.16 -36.97
C GLY A 488 -33.98 -18.18 -37.99
N LEU A 489 -33.86 -19.30 -38.71
CA LEU A 489 -32.94 -19.40 -39.85
C LEU A 489 -33.46 -18.69 -41.10
N TRP A 490 -34.76 -18.46 -41.20
CA TRP A 490 -35.38 -17.90 -42.39
C TRP A 490 -36.57 -17.02 -42.03
N HIS A 491 -36.49 -15.75 -42.40
CA HIS A 491 -37.52 -14.74 -42.13
C HIS A 491 -38.13 -14.17 -43.43
N GLY A 492 -37.89 -14.83 -44.58
CA GLY A 492 -38.21 -14.31 -45.91
C GLY A 492 -37.16 -13.33 -46.46
N VAL A 493 -37.39 -12.82 -47.67
CA VAL A 493 -36.51 -11.81 -48.28
C VAL A 493 -36.82 -10.45 -47.67
N ASN A 494 -36.07 -10.08 -46.63
CA ASN A 494 -36.17 -8.81 -45.94
C ASN A 494 -34.85 -8.01 -46.04
N LEU A 495 -34.82 -6.78 -45.52
CA LEU A 495 -33.62 -5.94 -45.56
C LEU A 495 -32.45 -6.56 -44.76
N ALA A 496 -32.72 -7.21 -43.63
CA ALA A 496 -31.68 -7.88 -42.84
C ALA A 496 -30.94 -8.96 -43.67
N LEU A 497 -31.68 -9.77 -44.43
CA LEU A 497 -31.11 -10.81 -45.30
C LEU A 497 -30.29 -10.21 -46.44
N VAL A 498 -30.77 -9.11 -47.04
CA VAL A 498 -30.02 -8.37 -48.07
C VAL A 498 -28.70 -7.84 -47.49
N LEU A 499 -28.72 -7.32 -46.26
CA LEU A 499 -27.52 -6.85 -45.56
C LEU A 499 -26.58 -8.02 -45.19
N SER A 500 -27.11 -9.19 -44.84
CA SER A 500 -26.31 -10.41 -44.64
C SER A 500 -25.62 -10.85 -45.93
N VAL A 501 -26.33 -10.90 -47.05
CA VAL A 501 -25.73 -11.19 -48.37
C VAL A 501 -24.68 -10.14 -48.75
N ALA A 502 -24.96 -8.86 -48.52
CA ALA A 502 -24.00 -7.78 -48.74
C ALA A 502 -22.76 -7.90 -47.84
N THR A 503 -22.94 -8.28 -46.57
CA THR A 503 -21.86 -8.56 -45.61
C THR A 503 -20.96 -9.67 -46.15
N TRP A 504 -21.55 -10.74 -46.68
CA TRP A 504 -20.79 -11.85 -47.23
C TRP A 504 -20.02 -11.43 -48.49
N ALA A 505 -20.70 -10.77 -49.44
CA ALA A 505 -20.08 -10.27 -50.66
C ALA A 505 -18.89 -9.34 -50.35
N LEU A 506 -19.06 -8.43 -49.38
CA LEU A 506 -18.00 -7.51 -48.95
C LEU A 506 -16.85 -8.27 -48.26
N GLY A 507 -17.13 -9.24 -47.39
CA GLY A 507 -16.10 -10.03 -46.72
C GLY A 507 -15.29 -10.89 -47.69
N PHE A 508 -15.94 -11.52 -48.68
CA PHE A 508 -15.24 -12.22 -49.77
C PHE A 508 -14.42 -11.26 -50.63
N ALA A 509 -14.92 -10.05 -50.91
CA ALA A 509 -14.18 -9.04 -51.66
C ALA A 509 -12.91 -8.58 -50.91
N VAL A 510 -13.01 -8.35 -49.60
CA VAL A 510 -11.85 -8.03 -48.74
C VAL A 510 -10.84 -9.19 -48.77
N ASP A 511 -11.31 -10.43 -48.66
CA ASP A 511 -10.43 -11.59 -48.69
C ASP A 511 -9.75 -11.81 -50.06
N ALA A 512 -10.46 -11.51 -51.16
CA ALA A 512 -9.89 -11.52 -52.50
C ALA A 512 -8.83 -10.41 -52.68
N ALA A 513 -9.05 -9.24 -52.08
CA ALA A 513 -8.14 -8.11 -52.11
C ALA A 513 -6.94 -8.24 -51.13
N ARG A 514 -6.82 -9.35 -50.38
CA ARG A 514 -5.81 -9.54 -49.31
C ARG A 514 -4.37 -9.22 -49.72
N HIS A 515 -3.94 -9.57 -50.93
CA HIS A 515 -2.56 -9.34 -51.38
C HIS A 515 -2.29 -7.84 -51.61
N ARG A 516 -3.29 -7.12 -52.13
CA ARG A 516 -3.23 -5.65 -52.28
C ARG A 516 -3.25 -4.96 -50.91
N LEU A 517 -4.10 -5.44 -50.00
CA LEU A 517 -4.15 -4.93 -48.62
C LEU A 517 -2.83 -5.17 -47.88
N ALA A 518 -2.23 -6.35 -48.02
CA ALA A 518 -0.92 -6.67 -47.46
C ALA A 518 0.17 -5.73 -47.99
N SER A 519 0.19 -5.42 -49.30
CA SER A 519 1.16 -4.46 -49.86
C SER A 519 0.96 -3.03 -49.35
N LEU A 520 -0.26 -2.64 -48.99
CA LEU A 520 -0.56 -1.32 -48.43
C LEU A 520 -0.18 -1.21 -46.95
N TRP A 521 -0.29 -2.30 -46.20
CA TRP A 521 -0.02 -2.32 -44.76
C TRP A 521 1.46 -2.43 -44.40
N GLY A 522 2.30 -2.84 -45.36
CA GLY A 522 3.72 -3.12 -45.16
C GLY A 522 3.96 -4.38 -44.31
N GLU A 523 5.23 -4.80 -44.20
CA GLU A 523 5.62 -6.03 -43.48
C GLU A 523 5.48 -5.90 -41.95
N HIS A 524 5.45 -4.68 -41.41
CA HIS A 524 5.45 -4.42 -39.98
C HIS A 524 4.03 -4.19 -39.46
N THR A 525 3.62 -4.98 -38.47
CA THR A 525 2.39 -4.70 -37.70
C THR A 525 2.70 -3.64 -36.65
N PRO A 526 2.18 -2.40 -36.76
CA PRO A 526 2.47 -1.34 -35.81
C PRO A 526 1.87 -1.67 -34.45
N VAL A 527 2.61 -1.36 -33.39
CA VAL A 527 2.11 -1.43 -32.02
C VAL A 527 0.93 -0.45 -31.88
N PRO A 528 -0.25 -0.90 -31.40
CA PRO A 528 -1.41 -0.05 -31.21
C PRO A 528 -1.07 1.23 -30.44
N LEU A 529 -1.72 2.34 -30.78
CA LEU A 529 -1.50 3.63 -30.10
C LEU A 529 -1.77 3.53 -28.59
N SER A 530 -2.80 2.77 -28.20
CA SER A 530 -3.18 2.52 -26.80
C SER A 530 -2.07 1.85 -26.01
N GLU A 531 -1.42 0.82 -26.56
CA GLU A 531 -0.32 0.13 -25.90
C GLU A 531 0.91 1.05 -25.75
N ARG A 532 1.20 1.87 -26.77
CA ARG A 532 2.27 2.90 -26.68
C ARG A 532 1.96 3.96 -25.62
N ALA A 533 0.71 4.40 -25.54
CA ALA A 533 0.26 5.35 -24.52
C ALA A 533 0.40 4.75 -23.12
N TYR A 534 -0.06 3.51 -22.90
CA TYR A 534 0.12 2.79 -21.63
C TYR A 534 1.60 2.71 -21.21
N ARG A 535 2.48 2.27 -22.12
CA ARG A 535 3.93 2.20 -21.84
C ARG A 535 4.56 3.57 -21.58
N ALA A 536 4.04 4.65 -22.17
CA ALA A 536 4.50 6.00 -21.88
C ALA A 536 4.05 6.46 -20.49
N THR A 537 2.79 6.20 -20.12
CA THR A 537 2.24 6.51 -18.80
C THR A 537 2.97 5.78 -17.69
N MET A 538 3.25 4.47 -17.83
CA MET A 538 4.00 3.72 -16.84
C MET A 538 5.43 4.26 -16.64
N ARG A 539 6.13 4.60 -17.73
CA ARG A 539 7.46 5.22 -17.65
C ARG A 539 7.44 6.60 -16.99
N LEU A 540 6.40 7.37 -17.21
CA LEU A 540 6.21 8.66 -16.54
C LEU A 540 5.99 8.45 -15.04
N LEU A 541 5.14 7.49 -14.66
CA LEU A 541 4.88 7.17 -13.26
C LEU A 541 6.15 6.74 -12.52
N ASP A 542 6.93 5.84 -13.12
CA ASP A 542 8.22 5.39 -12.55
C ASP A 542 9.19 6.56 -12.37
N ARG A 543 9.28 7.44 -13.37
CA ARG A 543 10.13 8.64 -13.30
C ARG A 543 9.68 9.58 -12.19
N VAL A 544 8.38 9.88 -12.11
CA VAL A 544 7.83 10.76 -11.07
C VAL A 544 8.06 10.14 -9.69
N SER A 545 7.85 8.83 -9.53
CA SER A 545 8.11 8.14 -8.27
C SER A 545 9.57 8.28 -7.83
N LEU A 546 10.52 8.09 -8.75
CA LEU A 546 11.95 8.26 -8.48
C LEU A 546 12.32 9.72 -8.19
N GLU A 547 11.75 10.67 -8.92
CA GLU A 547 11.99 12.10 -8.72
C GLU A 547 11.44 12.59 -7.39
N VAL A 548 10.21 12.19 -7.01
CA VAL A 548 9.59 12.55 -5.73
C VAL A 548 10.36 11.92 -4.56
N THR A 549 10.69 10.63 -4.66
CA THR A 549 11.47 9.93 -3.62
C THR A 549 12.86 10.56 -3.49
N GLY A 550 13.52 10.79 -4.63
CA GLY A 550 14.81 11.46 -4.68
C GLY A 550 14.77 12.92 -4.26
N ALA A 551 13.62 13.61 -4.32
CA ALA A 551 13.46 14.98 -3.82
C ALA A 551 13.23 15.04 -2.31
N LEU A 552 12.39 14.15 -1.76
CA LEU A 552 11.95 14.19 -0.37
C LEU A 552 12.82 13.37 0.59
N GLN A 553 13.38 12.23 0.14
CA GLN A 553 14.07 11.26 0.99
C GLN A 553 15.58 11.16 0.69
N ARG A 554 16.28 12.29 0.59
CA ARG A 554 17.74 12.35 0.31
C ARG A 554 18.64 11.89 1.46
N GLY A 555 18.10 11.51 2.62
CA GLY A 555 18.87 11.22 3.83
C GLY A 555 19.51 12.45 4.50
N SER A 556 19.10 13.67 4.11
CA SER A 556 19.64 14.92 4.63
C SER A 556 18.82 15.42 5.83
N LEU A 557 19.42 15.41 7.03
CA LEU A 557 18.80 15.92 8.25
C LEU A 557 18.31 17.39 8.10
N PRO A 558 19.11 18.33 7.52
CA PRO A 558 18.62 19.69 7.26
C PRO A 558 17.36 19.75 6.40
N LEU A 559 17.25 18.89 5.37
CA LEU A 559 16.06 18.85 4.52
C LEU A 559 14.86 18.31 5.30
N SER A 560 15.04 17.23 6.06
CA SER A 560 13.97 16.67 6.89
C SER A 560 13.46 17.68 7.93
N LEU A 561 14.36 18.40 8.60
CA LEU A 561 13.98 19.45 9.55
C LEU A 561 13.30 20.63 8.84
N ALA A 562 13.81 21.06 7.68
CA ALA A 562 13.18 22.13 6.91
C ALA A 562 11.76 21.76 6.47
N LEU A 563 11.51 20.51 6.09
CA LEU A 563 10.18 20.00 5.77
C LEU A 563 9.27 19.99 7.00
N MET A 564 9.75 19.52 8.16
CA MET A 564 8.99 19.57 9.41
C MET A 564 8.62 21.00 9.80
N PHE A 565 9.57 21.94 9.71
CA PHE A 565 9.32 23.35 9.97
C PHE A 565 8.36 23.96 8.95
N LEU A 566 8.45 23.60 7.68
CA LEU A 566 7.51 24.05 6.66
C LEU A 566 6.09 23.57 6.97
N VAL A 567 5.90 22.30 7.35
CA VAL A 567 4.60 21.76 7.78
C VAL A 567 4.08 22.53 8.99
N PHE A 568 4.93 22.80 9.99
CA PHE A 568 4.57 23.60 11.17
C PHE A 568 4.14 25.04 10.81
N LEU A 569 4.80 25.66 9.84
CA LEU A 569 4.44 27.00 9.37
C LEU A 569 3.12 27.01 8.59
N VAL A 570 2.92 26.03 7.71
CA VAL A 570 1.74 25.99 6.83
C VAL A 570 0.49 25.64 7.63
N PHE A 571 0.53 24.61 8.45
CA PHE A 571 -0.67 24.11 9.13
C PHE A 571 -0.96 24.89 10.42
N PRO A 572 -0.16 24.79 11.51
CA PRO A 572 -0.33 25.63 12.70
C PRO A 572 -0.29 27.14 12.38
N GLY A 573 0.69 27.63 11.62
CA GLY A 573 0.77 29.05 11.28
C GLY A 573 -0.40 29.53 10.41
N GLY A 574 -0.83 28.72 9.43
CA GLY A 574 -2.03 29.01 8.63
C GLY A 574 -3.31 29.04 9.46
N SER A 575 -3.43 28.18 10.48
CA SER A 575 -4.59 28.18 11.37
C SER A 575 -4.75 29.49 12.16
N LEU A 576 -3.64 30.10 12.60
CA LEU A 576 -3.67 31.41 13.26
C LEU A 576 -4.13 32.53 12.33
N LEU A 577 -3.82 32.44 11.03
CA LEU A 577 -4.24 33.44 10.03
C LEU A 577 -5.71 33.32 9.67
N VAL A 578 -6.24 32.09 9.58
CA VAL A 578 -7.63 31.83 9.18
C VAL A 578 -8.59 31.82 10.38
N GLY A 579 -8.08 31.64 11.60
CA GLY A 579 -8.88 31.46 12.82
C GLY A 579 -9.72 32.66 13.29
N GLY A 580 -9.66 33.80 12.60
CA GLY A 580 -10.51 34.97 12.91
C GLY A 580 -10.29 35.56 14.31
N HIS A 581 -9.08 35.44 14.84
CA HIS A 581 -8.75 35.93 16.18
C HIS A 581 -8.88 37.46 16.26
N ASP A 582 -9.54 37.94 17.31
CA ASP A 582 -9.59 39.37 17.61
C ASP A 582 -8.30 39.80 18.31
N TRP A 583 -7.32 40.21 17.51
CA TRP A 583 -6.00 40.64 17.97
C TRP A 583 -6.05 41.85 18.92
N ALA A 584 -7.13 42.63 18.91
CA ALA A 584 -7.28 43.83 19.74
C ALA A 584 -7.72 43.52 21.17
N SER A 585 -8.40 42.39 21.40
CA SER A 585 -8.90 41.98 22.73
C SER A 585 -8.00 40.96 23.43
N LEU A 586 -6.81 40.67 22.88
CA LEU A 586 -5.85 39.78 23.54
C LEU A 586 -5.41 40.39 24.88
N PRO A 587 -5.50 39.65 26.00
CA PRO A 587 -5.06 40.11 27.32
C PRO A 587 -3.53 40.06 27.41
N VAL A 588 -2.86 40.99 26.71
CA VAL A 588 -1.39 41.06 26.68
C VAL A 588 -0.91 41.88 27.87
N ARG A 589 -0.30 41.19 28.84
CA ARG A 589 0.45 41.83 29.92
C ARG A 589 1.92 41.94 29.50
N ALA A 590 2.45 43.17 29.42
CA ALA A 590 3.79 43.42 28.91
C ALA A 590 4.91 42.88 29.82
N TYR A 591 4.78 43.07 31.13
CA TYR A 591 5.66 42.50 32.17
C TYR A 591 4.99 42.60 33.55
N ASP A 592 5.39 41.74 34.49
CA ASP A 592 5.04 41.83 35.91
C ASP A 592 6.08 42.63 36.69
N MET A 593 7.36 42.42 36.35
CA MET A 593 8.49 43.10 36.97
C MET A 593 9.44 43.65 35.89
N PRO A 594 9.94 44.90 36.02
CA PRO A 594 10.88 45.47 35.05
C PRO A 594 12.13 44.62 34.80
N ALA A 595 12.57 43.86 35.82
CA ALA A 595 13.68 42.92 35.71
C ALA A 595 13.45 41.84 34.63
N GLN A 596 12.20 41.41 34.40
CA GLN A 596 11.88 40.42 33.35
C GLN A 596 12.25 40.95 31.96
N VAL A 597 11.97 42.22 31.68
CA VAL A 597 12.28 42.86 30.39
C VAL A 597 13.79 42.91 30.17
N ALA A 598 14.55 43.30 31.20
CA ALA A 598 16.01 43.36 31.12
C ALA A 598 16.61 41.97 30.83
N VAL A 599 16.14 40.94 31.54
CA VAL A 599 16.64 39.56 31.38
C VAL A 599 16.23 38.99 30.01
N ALA A 600 15.00 39.25 29.56
CA ALA A 600 14.54 38.85 28.24
C ALA A 600 15.35 39.52 27.12
N ALA A 601 15.64 40.82 27.23
CA ALA A 601 16.45 41.56 26.26
C ALA A 601 17.89 41.02 26.18
N VAL A 602 18.52 40.75 27.34
CA VAL A 602 19.85 40.14 27.41
C VAL A 602 19.83 38.73 26.80
N THR A 603 18.84 37.90 27.16
CA THR A 603 18.69 36.53 26.64
C THR A 603 18.51 36.52 25.13
N ALA A 604 17.69 37.43 24.57
CA ALA A 604 17.51 37.58 23.13
C ALA A 604 18.80 38.01 22.42
N ALA A 605 19.54 38.97 22.98
CA ALA A 605 20.83 39.40 22.44
C ALA A 605 21.86 38.27 22.42
N VAL A 606 21.92 37.48 23.51
CA VAL A 606 22.77 36.29 23.62
C VAL A 606 22.35 35.20 22.63
N ALA A 607 21.05 34.95 22.43
CA ALA A 607 20.55 33.99 21.45
C ALA A 607 20.94 34.38 20.02
N VAL A 608 20.80 35.66 19.65
CA VAL A 608 21.24 36.18 18.34
C VAL A 608 22.76 36.04 18.18
N ALA A 609 23.53 36.29 19.25
CA ALA A 609 24.97 36.09 19.23
C ALA A 609 25.36 34.61 19.09
N ALA A 610 24.59 33.69 19.70
CA ALA A 610 24.80 32.24 19.61
C ALA A 610 24.65 31.75 18.17
N VAL A 611 23.56 32.12 17.49
CA VAL A 611 23.28 31.75 16.09
C VAL A 611 24.33 32.30 15.11
N ARG A 612 24.95 33.45 15.43
CA ARG A 612 26.02 34.05 14.62
C ARG A 612 27.42 33.49 14.94
N SER A 613 27.56 32.66 15.96
CA SER A 613 28.87 32.17 16.39
C SER A 613 29.43 31.11 15.44
N ARG A 614 30.63 31.36 14.90
CA ARG A 614 31.36 30.39 14.06
C ARG A 614 32.22 29.40 14.85
N ARG A 615 32.42 29.64 16.15
CA ARG A 615 33.24 28.80 17.05
C ARG A 615 32.33 27.99 17.95
N ARG A 616 32.57 26.68 18.05
CA ARG A 616 31.72 25.75 18.81
C ARG A 616 31.67 26.06 20.29
N LEU A 617 32.84 26.29 20.91
CA LEU A 617 32.94 26.64 22.34
C LEU A 617 32.21 27.94 22.68
N ARG A 618 32.35 28.97 21.83
CA ARG A 618 31.61 30.24 21.99
C ARG A 618 30.11 30.02 21.85
N ALA A 619 29.68 29.18 20.91
CA ALA A 619 28.25 28.87 20.74
C ALA A 619 27.67 28.16 21.96
N VAL A 620 28.35 27.13 22.49
CA VAL A 620 27.91 26.41 23.69
C VAL A 620 27.80 27.33 24.91
N ILE A 621 28.78 28.21 25.13
CA ILE A 621 28.73 29.17 26.25
C ILE A 621 27.56 30.15 26.08
N LEU A 622 27.32 30.65 24.86
CA LEU A 622 26.22 31.57 24.58
C LEU A 622 24.85 30.88 24.71
N VAL A 623 24.70 29.65 24.23
CA VAL A 623 23.49 28.83 24.46
C VAL A 623 23.30 28.62 25.96
N GLY A 624 24.36 28.31 26.69
CA GLY A 624 24.29 28.17 28.15
C GLY A 624 23.84 29.44 28.87
N ALA A 625 24.34 30.60 28.44
CA ALA A 625 23.86 31.88 28.94
C ALA A 625 22.36 32.12 28.67
N THR A 626 21.79 31.57 27.58
CA THR A 626 20.33 31.62 27.38
C THR A 626 19.56 30.73 28.37
N GLY A 627 20.12 29.57 28.73
CA GLY A 627 19.54 28.70 29.76
C GLY A 627 19.53 29.32 31.16
N TYR A 628 20.62 29.99 31.56
CA TYR A 628 20.64 30.77 32.81
C TYR A 628 19.67 31.96 32.77
N GLY A 629 19.51 32.61 31.61
CA GLY A 629 18.48 33.63 31.41
C GLY A 629 17.07 33.09 31.64
N CYS A 630 16.78 31.88 31.12
CA CYS A 630 15.53 31.17 31.35
C CYS A 630 15.33 30.82 32.83
N ALA A 631 16.35 30.32 33.52
CA ALA A 631 16.27 30.03 34.96
C ALA A 631 15.96 31.28 35.79
N TYR A 632 16.57 32.41 35.45
CA TYR A 632 16.28 33.67 36.13
C TYR A 632 14.86 34.17 35.84
N LEU A 633 14.35 33.96 34.63
CA LEU A 633 12.94 34.23 34.32
C LEU A 633 12.01 33.32 35.16
N PHE A 634 12.30 32.02 35.32
CA PHE A 634 11.49 31.15 36.21
C PHE A 634 11.48 31.66 37.64
N LEU A 635 12.63 32.09 38.16
CA LEU A 635 12.72 32.67 39.50
C LEU A 635 11.86 33.93 39.63
N LEU A 636 11.91 34.83 38.64
CA LEU A 636 11.07 36.03 38.61
C LEU A 636 9.56 35.72 38.47
N HIS A 637 9.19 34.55 37.94
CA HIS A 637 7.78 34.12 37.90
C HIS A 637 7.36 33.33 39.15
N GLY A 638 8.22 33.24 40.18
CA GLY A 638 7.91 32.54 41.42
C GLY A 638 8.00 31.01 41.31
N ALA A 639 8.79 30.49 40.36
CA ALA A 639 9.04 29.06 40.18
C ALA A 639 10.47 28.67 40.61
N PRO A 640 10.78 28.65 41.93
CA PRO A 640 12.13 28.39 42.43
C PRO A 640 12.64 26.98 42.13
N ASP A 641 11.78 25.96 42.11
CA ASP A 641 12.16 24.58 41.75
C ASP A 641 12.59 24.46 40.29
N LEU A 642 11.84 25.08 39.37
CA LEU A 642 12.19 25.12 37.95
C LEU A 642 13.48 25.93 37.74
N ALA A 643 13.66 27.03 38.46
CA ALA A 643 14.89 27.82 38.39
C ALA A 643 16.11 27.02 38.87
N LEU A 644 16.00 26.33 40.02
CA LEU A 644 17.08 25.51 40.58
C LEU A 644 17.45 24.36 39.62
N THR A 645 16.45 23.60 39.15
CA THR A 645 16.66 22.49 38.22
C THR A 645 17.24 22.97 36.89
N GLN A 646 16.74 24.07 36.32
CA GLN A 646 17.28 24.64 35.08
C GLN A 646 18.75 25.05 35.21
N VAL A 647 19.14 25.71 36.32
CA VAL A 647 20.56 26.06 36.57
C VAL A 647 21.44 24.81 36.62
N LEU A 648 20.98 23.77 37.33
CA LEU A 648 21.73 22.52 37.49
C LEU A 648 21.86 21.76 36.16
N VAL A 649 20.76 21.62 35.43
CA VAL A 649 20.73 20.96 34.10
C VAL A 649 21.57 21.73 33.10
N GLU A 650 21.54 23.07 33.10
CA GLU A 650 22.36 23.89 32.20
C GLU A 650 23.84 23.72 32.51
N THR A 651 24.21 23.71 33.80
CA THR A 651 25.60 23.46 34.23
C THR A 651 26.09 22.09 33.77
N VAL A 652 25.27 21.06 33.94
CA VAL A 652 25.55 19.70 33.44
C VAL A 652 25.66 19.68 31.92
N SER A 653 24.74 20.32 31.20
CA SER A 653 24.72 20.30 29.74
C SER A 653 25.96 20.97 29.15
N ILE A 654 26.36 22.13 29.69
CA ILE A 654 27.62 22.80 29.32
C ILE A 654 28.81 21.87 29.56
N LEU A 655 28.86 21.19 30.71
CA LEU A 655 29.92 20.24 31.02
C LEU A 655 29.96 19.11 29.96
N VAL A 656 28.83 18.46 29.68
CA VAL A 656 28.74 17.38 28.69
C VAL A 656 29.15 17.85 27.30
N PHE A 657 28.67 19.03 26.86
CA PHE A 657 29.09 19.61 25.60
C PHE A 657 30.60 19.89 25.56
N ILE A 658 31.20 20.40 26.65
CA ILE A 658 32.65 20.61 26.72
C ILE A 658 33.40 19.28 26.58
N LEU A 659 32.94 18.21 27.22
CA LEU A 659 33.56 16.88 27.10
C LEU A 659 33.52 16.37 25.66
N VAL A 660 32.37 16.47 24.98
CA VAL A 660 32.21 16.05 23.59
C VAL A 660 33.00 16.94 22.62
N LEU A 661 33.04 18.26 22.87
CA LEU A 661 33.74 19.21 22.01
C LEU A 661 35.26 19.01 21.98
N ARG A 662 35.86 18.29 22.95
CA ARG A 662 37.29 17.94 22.92
C ARG A 662 37.68 17.14 21.68
N ARG A 663 36.75 16.36 21.11
CA ARG A 663 36.99 15.52 19.92
C ARG A 663 36.58 16.17 18.60
N LEU A 664 35.93 17.32 18.67
CA LEU A 664 35.33 18.00 17.52
C LEU A 664 36.16 19.24 17.16
N SER A 665 36.28 19.55 15.86
CA SER A 665 36.96 20.78 15.41
C SER A 665 36.42 22.04 16.09
N GLY A 666 37.27 23.02 16.39
CA GLY A 666 36.85 24.24 17.10
C GLY A 666 35.88 25.16 16.33
N ARG A 667 35.66 24.90 15.04
CA ARG A 667 34.77 25.66 14.15
C ARG A 667 33.66 24.77 13.60
N PHE A 668 32.52 25.38 13.28
CA PHE A 668 31.48 24.69 12.51
C PHE A 668 31.95 24.53 11.06
N ASN A 669 31.78 23.34 10.49
CA ASN A 669 31.92 23.10 9.05
C ASN A 669 30.55 23.37 8.41
N ASP A 670 30.25 24.64 8.11
CA ASP A 670 29.00 25.04 7.45
C ASP A 670 29.34 25.82 6.17
N ASP A 671 29.46 25.09 5.06
CA ASP A 671 29.72 25.62 3.71
C ASP A 671 28.42 25.95 2.98
N ALA A 672 27.42 26.48 3.68
CA ALA A 672 26.13 26.81 3.09
C ALA A 672 26.21 28.04 2.17
N ASN A 673 25.63 27.92 0.97
CA ASN A 673 25.50 29.03 0.03
C ASN A 673 24.59 30.14 0.59
N THR A 674 24.71 31.37 0.06
CA THR A 674 23.95 32.54 0.54
C THR A 674 22.43 32.30 0.53
N SER A 675 21.92 31.66 -0.52
CA SER A 675 20.49 31.33 -0.63
C SER A 675 20.02 30.36 0.46
N GLU A 676 20.81 29.32 0.77
CA GLU A 676 20.48 28.36 1.82
C GLU A 676 20.47 29.02 3.20
N ARG A 677 21.41 29.92 3.45
CA ARG A 677 21.46 30.68 4.71
C ARG A 677 20.23 31.57 4.88
N VAL A 678 19.80 32.25 3.81
CA VAL A 678 18.57 33.06 3.83
C VAL A 678 17.35 32.19 4.07
N LEU A 679 17.24 31.04 3.40
CA LEU A 679 16.11 30.12 3.58
C LEU A 679 16.05 29.56 5.01
N ARG A 680 17.17 29.07 5.55
CA ARG A 680 17.25 28.58 6.94
C ARG A 680 16.89 29.68 7.94
N GLY A 681 17.36 30.90 7.71
CA GLY A 681 17.02 32.08 8.52
C GLY A 681 15.53 32.42 8.46
N ALA A 682 14.95 32.45 7.27
CA ALA A 682 13.52 32.71 7.06
C ALA A 682 12.64 31.64 7.73
N LEU A 683 12.99 30.36 7.59
CA LEU A 683 12.31 29.26 8.28
C LEU A 683 12.40 29.41 9.80
N GLY A 684 13.60 29.68 10.34
CA GLY A 684 13.79 29.88 11.77
C GLY A 684 13.01 31.07 12.33
N ILE A 685 13.02 32.21 11.64
CA ILE A 685 12.23 33.40 11.99
C ILE A 685 10.73 33.08 11.94
N GLY A 686 10.29 32.41 10.87
CA GLY A 686 8.91 31.98 10.74
C GLY A 686 8.47 31.10 11.92
N VAL A 687 9.25 30.08 12.26
CA VAL A 687 8.90 29.12 13.33
C VAL A 687 8.86 29.84 14.68
N GLY A 688 9.86 30.70 14.94
CA GLY A 688 9.88 31.54 16.14
C GLY A 688 8.67 32.47 16.22
N THR A 689 8.27 33.07 15.11
CA THR A 689 7.10 33.99 15.03
C THR A 689 5.81 33.24 15.31
N VAL A 690 5.58 32.11 14.63
CA VAL A 690 4.38 31.28 14.85
C VAL A 690 4.32 30.80 16.30
N THR A 691 5.44 30.33 16.87
CA THR A 691 5.52 29.90 18.27
C THR A 691 5.18 31.04 19.24
N ALA A 692 5.70 32.24 18.99
CA ALA A 692 5.41 33.42 19.80
C ALA A 692 3.93 33.84 19.71
N LEU A 693 3.35 33.84 18.51
CA LEU A 693 1.93 34.13 18.31
C LEU A 693 1.03 33.10 18.99
N PHE A 694 1.37 31.81 18.92
CA PHE A 694 0.68 30.76 19.68
C PHE A 694 0.73 31.03 21.18
N ALA A 695 1.92 31.34 21.72
CA ALA A 695 2.07 31.64 23.14
C ALA A 695 1.23 32.86 23.59
N LEU A 696 0.99 33.83 22.70
CA LEU A 696 0.13 34.99 22.97
C LEU A 696 -1.36 34.68 22.89
N VAL A 697 -1.79 33.87 21.92
CA VAL A 697 -3.21 33.58 21.68
C VAL A 697 -3.76 32.53 22.66
N MET A 698 -2.98 31.48 22.96
CA MET A 698 -3.44 30.32 23.73
C MET A 698 -4.02 30.65 25.12
N PRO A 699 -3.46 31.58 25.93
CA PRO A 699 -4.04 31.94 27.22
C PRO A 699 -5.46 32.50 27.12
N GLY A 700 -5.78 33.24 26.05
CA GLY A 700 -7.11 33.82 25.80
C GLY A 700 -8.15 32.79 25.32
N MET A 701 -7.72 31.58 24.98
CA MET A 701 -8.60 30.50 24.47
C MET A 701 -9.06 29.54 25.58
N ARG A 702 -8.74 29.81 26.85
CA ARG A 702 -9.16 28.97 27.97
C ARG A 702 -10.68 29.04 28.15
N GLN A 703 -11.35 27.88 28.15
CA GLN A 703 -12.80 27.76 28.33
C GLN A 703 -13.20 27.15 29.68
N ALA A 704 -12.25 26.49 30.37
CA ALA A 704 -12.47 25.86 31.67
C ALA A 704 -11.66 26.56 32.77
N ALA A 705 -12.11 26.42 34.02
CA ALA A 705 -11.36 26.86 35.19
C ALA A 705 -9.98 26.19 35.23
N PRO A 706 -8.90 26.91 35.60
CA PRO A 706 -7.58 26.32 35.74
C PRO A 706 -7.57 25.18 36.76
N ALA A 707 -6.93 24.06 36.44
CA ALA A 707 -6.71 22.97 37.39
C ALA A 707 -5.89 23.38 38.62
N SER A 708 -5.26 24.57 38.60
CA SER A 708 -4.49 25.13 39.71
C SER A 708 -5.34 25.67 40.86
N GLU A 709 -6.65 25.85 40.67
CA GLU A 709 -7.53 26.33 41.73
C GLU A 709 -7.60 25.30 42.88
N GLY A 710 -7.31 25.74 44.11
CA GLY A 710 -7.33 24.91 45.31
C GLY A 710 -6.10 24.01 45.52
N MET A 711 -5.09 24.06 44.64
CA MET A 711 -3.86 23.25 44.77
C MET A 711 -3.05 23.57 46.04
N ASP A 712 -3.20 24.77 46.59
CA ASP A 712 -2.55 25.21 47.84
C ASP A 712 -3.05 24.43 49.06
N SER A 713 -4.35 24.21 49.18
CA SER A 713 -4.94 23.37 50.24
C SER A 713 -4.78 21.88 49.94
N TRP A 714 -5.07 21.48 48.70
CA TRP A 714 -5.01 20.09 48.28
C TRP A 714 -3.61 19.47 48.39
N SER A 715 -2.54 20.21 48.10
CA SER A 715 -1.17 19.70 48.23
C SER A 715 -0.82 19.25 49.64
N VAL A 716 -1.32 19.97 50.66
CA VAL A 716 -1.15 19.62 52.07
C VAL A 716 -2.11 18.50 52.47
N ASP A 717 -3.40 18.62 52.11
CA ASP A 717 -4.44 17.67 52.53
C ASP A 717 -4.29 16.27 51.91
N PHE A 718 -3.83 16.20 50.65
CA PHE A 718 -3.64 14.96 49.91
C PHE A 718 -2.18 14.47 49.93
N GLY A 719 -1.23 15.37 49.64
CA GLY A 719 0.19 15.03 49.50
C GLY A 719 1.01 15.15 50.79
N GLY A 720 0.52 15.90 51.78
CA GLY A 720 1.21 16.13 53.06
C GLY A 720 2.32 17.19 53.00
N GLY A 721 2.50 17.89 51.88
CA GLY A 721 3.66 18.75 51.63
C GLY A 721 3.29 20.18 51.26
N HIS A 722 4.13 21.13 51.68
CA HIS A 722 3.94 22.55 51.35
C HIS A 722 4.51 22.92 49.99
N ASN A 723 5.41 22.09 49.43
CA ASN A 723 5.92 22.29 48.08
C ASN A 723 4.95 21.70 47.04
N ILE A 724 4.05 22.54 46.54
CA ILE A 724 3.05 22.17 45.52
C ILE A 724 3.69 21.51 44.30
N VAL A 725 4.85 21.99 43.83
CA VAL A 725 5.51 21.44 42.64
C VAL A 725 6.02 20.04 42.92
N ASN A 726 6.71 19.84 44.04
CA ASN A 726 7.24 18.52 44.40
C ASN A 726 6.09 17.52 44.63
N VAL A 727 5.05 17.90 45.37
CA VAL A 727 3.84 17.08 45.59
C VAL A 727 3.17 16.70 44.26
N ILE A 728 3.13 17.60 43.27
CA ILE A 728 2.61 17.25 41.94
C ILE A 728 3.47 16.17 41.28
N LEU A 729 4.80 16.32 41.31
CA LEU A 729 5.72 15.40 40.63
C LEU A 729 5.77 14.03 41.30
N VAL A 730 5.72 13.95 42.63
CA VAL A 730 5.93 12.69 43.36
C VAL A 730 4.65 12.01 43.81
N ASP A 731 3.52 12.75 43.89
CA ASP A 731 2.24 12.22 44.39
C ASP A 731 1.13 12.35 43.33
N ALA A 732 0.78 13.57 42.92
CA ALA A 732 -0.38 13.84 42.04
C ALA A 732 -0.23 13.23 40.63
N ARG A 733 0.97 13.37 40.08
CA ARG A 733 1.36 13.02 38.72
C ARG A 733 2.67 12.23 38.74
N ALA A 734 2.82 11.37 39.76
CA ALA A 734 3.95 10.47 39.93
C ALA A 734 4.26 9.61 38.69
N TRP A 735 3.24 9.33 37.87
CA TRP A 735 3.39 8.65 36.59
C TRP A 735 4.23 9.42 35.57
N ASP A 736 4.13 10.76 35.54
CA ASP A 736 4.93 11.60 34.63
C ASP A 736 6.40 11.49 35.01
N THR A 737 6.73 11.59 36.31
CA THR A 737 8.10 11.43 36.82
C THR A 737 8.64 10.00 36.63
N MET A 738 7.81 8.97 36.75
CA MET A 738 8.21 7.59 36.40
C MET A 738 8.57 7.44 34.92
N GLY A 739 7.80 8.09 34.04
CA GLY A 739 8.07 8.14 32.61
C GLY A 739 9.40 8.84 32.30
N GLU A 740 9.63 10.00 32.92
CA GLU A 740 10.88 10.74 32.80
C GLU A 740 12.10 9.92 33.25
N LEU A 741 12.01 9.21 34.38
CA LEU A 741 13.07 8.30 34.85
C LEU A 741 13.38 7.20 33.83
N SER A 742 12.33 6.65 33.22
CA SER A 742 12.47 5.62 32.19
C SER A 742 13.18 6.17 30.94
N VAL A 743 12.87 7.41 30.54
CA VAL A 743 13.55 8.11 29.44
C VAL A 743 15.02 8.37 29.77
N VAL A 744 15.32 8.83 31.00
CA VAL A 744 16.69 9.04 31.48
C VAL A 744 17.49 7.74 31.44
N LEU A 745 16.89 6.63 31.91
CA LEU A 745 17.52 5.31 31.87
C LEU A 745 17.80 4.85 30.44
N ALA A 746 16.82 5.03 29.54
CA ALA A 746 16.97 4.68 28.12
C ALA A 746 18.06 5.52 27.45
N ALA A 747 18.12 6.82 27.74
CA ALA A 747 19.15 7.72 27.24
C ALA A 747 20.55 7.33 27.75
N ALA A 748 20.70 7.09 29.06
CA ALA A 748 21.94 6.62 29.67
C ALA A 748 22.44 5.33 28.99
N THR A 749 21.56 4.33 28.95
CA THR A 749 21.87 3.02 28.37
C THR A 749 22.18 3.13 26.88
N GLY A 750 21.46 3.98 26.14
CA GLY A 750 21.70 4.24 24.72
C GLY A 750 23.06 4.90 24.47
N VAL A 751 23.43 5.92 25.25
CA VAL A 751 24.75 6.56 25.18
C VAL A 751 25.85 5.57 25.51
N ALA A 752 25.73 4.83 26.62
CA ALA A 752 26.70 3.80 26.97
C ALA A 752 26.82 2.74 25.88
N SER A 753 25.69 2.27 25.33
CA SER A 753 25.67 1.30 24.24
C SER A 753 26.43 1.84 23.02
N LEU A 754 26.10 3.03 22.53
CA LEU A 754 26.75 3.62 21.35
C LEU A 754 28.26 3.85 21.53
N VAL A 755 28.70 4.23 22.73
CA VAL A 755 30.12 4.50 23.02
C VAL A 755 30.91 3.20 23.23
N PHE A 756 30.32 2.19 23.89
CA PHE A 756 31.01 0.94 24.24
C PHE A 756 30.83 -0.19 23.21
N LEU A 757 29.89 -0.10 22.25
CA LEU A 757 29.68 -1.09 21.17
C LEU A 757 30.52 -0.86 19.90
N GLN A 758 31.47 0.10 19.87
CA GLN A 758 32.45 0.13 18.78
C GLN A 758 33.35 -1.12 18.87
N GLU A 759 33.32 -1.93 17.80
CA GLU A 759 33.67 -3.36 17.75
C GLU A 759 35.10 -3.77 18.15
N ASP A 760 36.02 -2.85 18.45
CA ASP A 760 37.41 -3.20 18.80
C ASP A 760 37.70 -3.29 20.32
N ASN A 761 36.78 -2.86 21.19
CA ASN A 761 37.04 -2.75 22.63
C ASN A 761 36.67 -3.98 23.48
N VAL A 762 35.81 -4.89 22.98
CA VAL A 762 35.40 -6.08 23.77
C VAL A 762 36.52 -7.14 23.81
N GLU A 763 37.22 -7.35 22.69
CA GLU A 763 38.41 -8.21 22.64
C GLU A 763 39.61 -7.57 23.34
N GLY A 764 39.83 -6.27 23.14
CA GLY A 764 40.88 -5.51 23.83
C GLY A 764 40.71 -5.48 25.35
N ALA A 765 39.48 -5.30 25.85
CA ALA A 765 39.17 -5.33 27.28
C ALA A 765 39.29 -6.73 27.87
N ARG A 766 38.85 -7.79 27.17
CA ARG A 766 39.06 -9.19 27.60
C ARG A 766 40.54 -9.55 27.65
N ARG A 767 41.33 -9.09 26.69
CA ARG A 767 42.77 -9.29 26.63
C ARG A 767 43.52 -8.52 27.74
N LYS A 768 43.17 -7.24 27.98
CA LYS A 768 43.68 -6.45 29.12
C LYS A 768 43.27 -7.06 30.47
N LEU A 769 42.05 -7.58 30.63
CA LEU A 769 41.63 -8.32 31.83
C LEU A 769 42.41 -9.64 32.02
N GLY A 770 42.75 -10.32 30.93
CA GLY A 770 43.65 -11.48 30.93
C GLY A 770 45.07 -11.12 31.38
N GLU A 771 45.63 -10.03 30.87
CA GLU A 771 46.96 -9.53 31.23
C GLU A 771 47.04 -8.99 32.67
N ILE A 772 46.00 -8.31 33.15
CA ILE A 772 45.92 -7.83 34.55
C ILE A 772 45.81 -9.02 35.51
N ARG A 773 45.02 -10.05 35.18
CA ARG A 773 44.97 -11.30 35.97
C ARG A 773 46.29 -12.06 35.94
N ALA A 774 47.01 -12.03 34.82
CA ALA A 774 48.36 -12.61 34.70
C ALA A 774 49.40 -11.85 35.54
N ARG A 775 49.40 -10.51 35.52
CA ARG A 775 50.26 -9.65 36.36
C ARG A 775 49.97 -9.80 37.85
N ARG A 776 48.70 -9.92 38.25
CA ARG A 776 48.32 -10.16 39.65
C ARG A 776 48.77 -11.54 40.16
N ARG A 777 48.91 -12.51 39.25
CA ARG A 777 49.45 -13.85 39.58
C ARG A 777 50.97 -13.85 39.72
N THR A 778 51.70 -12.96 39.04
CA THR A 778 53.16 -12.88 39.12
C THR A 778 53.69 -11.93 40.20
N THR A 779 52.84 -11.07 40.78
CA THR A 779 53.23 -10.10 41.83
C THR A 779 52.77 -10.47 43.25
N HIS A 780 52.31 -11.72 43.49
CA HIS A 780 52.19 -12.26 44.85
C HIS A 780 53.55 -12.72 45.39
N GLY A 781 54.46 -11.76 45.53
CA GLY A 781 55.82 -11.98 46.02
C GLY A 781 56.48 -10.66 46.40
N THR A 782 55.79 -9.83 47.19
CA THR A 782 56.35 -8.82 48.13
C THR A 782 55.20 -7.98 48.67
N ALA A 783 54.62 -8.42 49.79
CA ALA A 783 53.74 -7.59 50.59
C ALA A 783 54.58 -6.52 51.31
N GLY A 784 54.23 -5.24 51.16
CA GLY A 784 54.88 -4.16 51.90
C GLY A 784 54.69 -2.78 51.28
N ALA A 785 53.46 -2.29 51.19
CA ALA A 785 53.23 -0.85 51.02
C ALA A 785 51.96 -0.46 51.78
N GLN A 786 52.15 0.26 52.88
CA GLN A 786 51.13 0.96 53.64
C GLN A 786 50.21 1.75 52.69
N ALA A 787 48.90 1.61 52.88
CA ALA A 787 47.91 2.55 52.38
C ALA A 787 48.21 3.93 52.99
N ARG A 788 49.03 4.72 52.29
CA ARG A 788 49.22 6.13 52.57
C ARG A 788 47.97 6.84 52.08
N TRP A 789 47.31 7.56 52.99
CA TRP A 789 46.18 8.47 52.76
C TRP A 789 46.48 9.64 51.78
N LEU A 790 47.65 9.64 51.13
CA LEU A 790 48.20 10.70 50.28
C LEU A 790 48.85 10.15 48.99
N ALA A 791 48.25 9.16 48.32
CA ALA A 791 48.80 8.66 47.07
C ALA A 791 47.73 8.19 46.10
N GLU A 792 47.20 9.09 45.27
CA GLU A 792 46.74 8.73 43.92
C GLU A 792 46.67 9.91 42.94
N GLY A 793 47.54 10.91 43.10
CA GLY A 793 47.67 11.99 42.12
C GLY A 793 48.44 11.59 40.85
N GLN A 794 49.02 10.38 40.74
CA GLN A 794 50.05 10.09 39.73
C GLN A 794 49.57 9.79 38.29
N ALA A 795 48.26 9.79 38.01
CA ALA A 795 47.74 9.38 36.69
C ALA A 795 47.82 10.45 35.57
N LEU A 796 47.98 11.74 35.91
CA LEU A 796 48.09 12.83 34.92
C LEU A 796 49.52 13.38 34.84
N LEU A 797 50.02 13.61 33.61
CA LEU A 797 51.30 14.27 33.34
C LEU A 797 51.40 15.60 34.13
N PRO A 798 52.55 15.94 34.73
CA PRO A 798 52.70 17.11 35.62
C PRO A 798 52.25 18.45 35.00
N GLU A 799 52.39 18.60 33.69
CA GLU A 799 52.03 19.81 32.93
C GLU A 799 50.53 20.08 32.83
N ARG A 800 49.67 19.10 33.15
CA ARG A 800 48.20 19.21 33.05
C ARG A 800 47.50 19.31 34.41
N ARG A 801 48.24 19.40 35.52
CA ARG A 801 47.66 19.44 36.87
C ARG A 801 47.39 20.86 37.35
N SER A 802 46.17 21.10 37.83
CA SER A 802 45.83 22.28 38.63
C SER A 802 45.70 21.87 40.10
N VAL A 803 46.76 22.10 40.88
CA VAL A 803 46.78 21.81 42.32
C VAL A 803 45.67 22.58 43.06
N ILE A 804 45.38 23.81 42.61
CA ILE A 804 44.30 24.64 43.16
C ILE A 804 42.95 23.96 42.96
N LEU A 805 42.68 23.45 41.76
CA LEU A 805 41.41 22.77 41.46
C LEU A 805 41.26 21.47 42.26
N GLU A 806 42.33 20.70 42.42
CA GLU A 806 42.32 19.44 43.19
C GLU A 806 42.02 19.67 44.68
N VAL A 807 42.67 20.66 45.30
CA VAL A 807 42.44 21.00 46.72
C VAL A 807 41.03 21.53 46.94
N VAL A 808 40.58 22.45 46.08
CA VAL A 808 39.23 23.04 46.17
C VAL A 808 38.15 21.98 45.95
N ALA A 809 38.31 21.11 44.94
CA ALA A 809 37.38 20.02 44.66
C ALA A 809 37.22 19.08 45.86
N ARG A 810 38.32 18.70 46.52
CA ARG A 810 38.30 17.80 47.68
C ARG A 810 37.66 18.44 48.92
N LEU A 811 37.89 19.73 49.14
CA LEU A 811 37.29 20.48 50.25
C LEU A 811 35.77 20.62 50.08
N ILE A 812 35.33 21.01 48.88
CA ILE A 812 33.93 21.32 48.60
C ILE A 812 33.08 20.05 48.39
N PHE A 813 33.67 18.94 47.93
CA PHE A 813 32.94 17.71 47.60
C PHE A 813 32.01 17.24 48.72
N HIS A 814 32.52 17.08 49.94
CA HIS A 814 31.74 16.58 51.07
C HIS A 814 30.61 17.56 51.45
N VAL A 815 30.88 18.87 51.37
CA VAL A 815 29.88 19.91 51.63
C VAL A 815 28.75 19.85 50.61
N VAL A 816 29.07 19.67 49.33
CA VAL A 816 28.08 19.57 48.25
C VAL A 816 27.27 18.28 48.34
N ILE A 817 27.87 17.16 48.77
CA ILE A 817 27.13 15.92 49.00
C ILE A 817 26.16 16.06 50.18
N VAL A 818 26.57 16.70 51.28
CA VAL A 818 25.67 16.99 52.41
C VAL A 818 24.53 17.92 51.97
N TRP A 819 24.84 18.95 51.17
CA TRP A 819 23.84 19.83 50.59
C TRP A 819 22.86 19.11 49.65
N SER A 820 23.36 18.17 48.85
CA SER A 820 22.56 17.31 47.99
C SER A 820 21.56 16.46 48.81
N ILE A 821 22.00 15.85 49.92
CA ILE A 821 21.12 15.11 50.83
C ILE A 821 20.11 16.04 51.51
N TYR A 822 20.51 17.25 51.88
CA TYR A 822 19.59 18.25 52.41
C TYR A 822 18.46 18.56 51.42
N LEU A 823 18.79 18.85 50.15
CA LEU A 823 17.80 19.11 49.10
C LEU A 823 16.85 17.92 48.84
N LEU A 824 17.35 16.70 48.99
CA LEU A 824 16.55 15.48 48.87
C LEU A 824 15.51 15.39 49.99
N LEU A 825 15.92 15.66 51.23
CA LEU A 825 15.05 15.54 52.40
C LEU A 825 14.13 16.75 52.60
N SER A 826 14.55 17.95 52.18
CA SER A 826 13.75 19.17 52.31
C SER A 826 12.76 19.37 51.16
N GLY A 827 12.84 18.59 50.09
CA GLY A 827 12.10 18.81 48.84
C GLY A 827 10.57 18.82 48.98
N HIS A 828 10.05 18.13 50.00
CA HIS A 828 8.61 18.03 50.26
C HIS A 828 7.99 19.35 50.76
N ASP A 829 8.77 20.21 51.42
CA ASP A 829 8.29 21.47 52.02
C ASP A 829 9.07 22.71 51.54
N SER A 830 10.16 22.52 50.81
CA SER A 830 11.03 23.60 50.33
C SER A 830 11.57 23.26 48.93
N PRO A 831 12.07 24.26 48.18
CA PRO A 831 12.59 24.00 46.85
C PRO A 831 13.72 22.95 46.85
N GLY A 832 13.58 21.91 46.04
CA GLY A 832 14.41 20.70 46.12
C GLY A 832 13.71 19.46 45.54
N GLY A 833 14.10 18.29 46.03
CA GLY A 833 13.57 16.99 45.58
C GLY A 833 14.64 16.07 45.00
N GLY A 834 14.25 14.84 44.65
CA GLY A 834 15.18 13.78 44.25
C GLY A 834 16.02 14.13 43.02
N PHE A 835 15.42 14.81 42.03
CA PHE A 835 16.09 15.15 40.78
C PHE A 835 17.17 16.23 40.96
N ALA A 836 16.83 17.35 41.60
CA ALA A 836 17.77 18.45 41.86
C ALA A 836 18.91 18.00 42.77
N ALA A 837 18.59 17.26 43.84
CA ALA A 837 19.58 16.65 44.72
C ALA A 837 20.55 15.75 43.94
N GLY A 838 20.04 14.91 43.04
CA GLY A 838 20.84 13.99 42.24
C GLY A 838 21.80 14.71 41.29
N LEU A 839 21.34 15.79 40.64
CA LEU A 839 22.19 16.64 39.80
C LEU A 839 23.32 17.30 40.59
N VAL A 840 23.03 17.80 41.79
CA VAL A 840 24.04 18.42 42.68
C VAL A 840 25.12 17.39 43.06
N ALA A 841 24.72 16.18 43.44
CA ALA A 841 25.67 15.11 43.74
C ALA A 841 26.50 14.71 42.51
N GLY A 842 25.88 14.57 41.34
CA GLY A 842 26.61 14.26 40.13
C GLY A 842 27.52 15.39 39.65
N LEU A 843 27.18 16.66 39.88
CA LEU A 843 28.08 17.80 39.67
C LEU A 843 29.28 17.77 40.62
N ALA A 844 29.09 17.37 41.88
CA ALA A 844 30.21 17.16 42.81
C ALA A 844 31.18 16.09 42.29
N ILE A 845 30.64 15.01 41.71
CA ILE A 845 31.44 13.95 41.07
C ILE A 845 32.13 14.47 39.80
N ALA A 846 31.44 15.27 38.98
CA ALA A 846 32.00 15.90 37.79
C ALA A 846 33.19 16.80 38.13
N VAL A 847 33.10 17.59 39.20
CA VAL A 847 34.20 18.44 39.67
C VAL A 847 35.42 17.60 40.05
N ARG A 848 35.23 16.44 40.69
CA ARG A 848 36.33 15.50 40.98
C ARG A 848 36.92 14.88 39.72
N TYR A 849 36.08 14.53 38.74
CA TYR A 849 36.55 14.07 37.43
C TYR A 849 37.37 15.15 36.70
N LEU A 850 36.94 16.42 36.71
CA LEU A 850 37.70 17.51 36.10
C LEU A 850 39.04 17.77 36.81
N ALA A 851 39.11 17.55 38.12
CA ALA A 851 40.30 17.79 38.92
C ALA A 851 41.37 16.69 38.79
N GLY A 852 40.96 15.42 38.75
CA GLY A 852 41.88 14.28 38.82
C GLY A 852 41.67 13.19 37.77
N GLY A 853 40.83 13.44 36.76
CA GLY A 853 40.56 12.51 35.66
C GLY A 853 39.76 11.26 36.08
N ARG A 854 39.85 10.22 35.25
CA ARG A 854 39.07 8.98 35.39
C ARG A 854 39.31 8.23 36.71
N ASP A 855 40.53 8.30 37.23
CA ASP A 855 40.94 7.51 38.40
C ASP A 855 40.45 8.18 39.71
N GLU A 856 40.53 9.51 39.80
CA GLU A 856 39.94 10.28 40.93
C GLU A 856 38.41 10.16 40.95
N MET A 857 37.76 10.10 39.79
CA MET A 857 36.31 9.84 39.69
C MET A 857 35.94 8.44 40.22
N ARG A 858 36.71 7.40 39.85
CA ARG A 858 36.48 6.02 40.35
C ARG A 858 36.70 5.91 41.85
N ALA A 859 37.67 6.65 42.39
CA ALA A 859 37.89 6.75 43.84
C ALA A 859 36.74 7.50 44.54
N ALA A 860 36.13 8.49 43.88
CA ALA A 860 35.01 9.26 44.42
C ALA A 860 33.69 8.48 44.49
N ALA A 861 33.42 7.66 43.47
CA ALA A 861 32.18 6.90 43.34
C ALA A 861 32.50 5.48 42.81
N PRO A 862 32.94 4.54 43.68
CA PRO A 862 33.37 3.20 43.28
C PRO A 862 32.17 2.26 43.03
N VAL A 863 31.14 2.74 42.33
CA VAL A 863 29.89 2.00 42.06
C VAL A 863 29.66 1.95 40.55
N MET A 864 29.11 0.84 40.07
CA MET A 864 28.70 0.73 38.67
C MET A 864 27.48 1.63 38.39
N PRO A 865 27.52 2.49 37.35
CA PRO A 865 26.38 3.35 37.00
C PRO A 865 25.09 2.56 36.80
N GLY A 866 25.15 1.41 36.12
CA GLY A 866 24.00 0.52 35.92
C GLY A 866 23.38 -0.03 37.21
N LEU A 867 24.15 -0.19 38.28
CA LEU A 867 23.62 -0.61 39.59
C LEU A 867 22.80 0.52 40.23
N LEU A 868 23.28 1.77 40.15
CA LEU A 868 22.56 2.93 40.67
C LEU A 868 21.28 3.20 39.88
N LEU A 869 21.37 3.14 38.55
CA LEU A 869 20.24 3.25 37.64
C LEU A 869 19.17 2.18 37.91
N GLY A 870 19.57 0.90 38.00
CA GLY A 870 18.64 -0.21 38.25
C GLY A 870 18.05 -0.19 39.66
N THR A 871 18.85 0.12 40.68
CA THR A 871 18.39 0.21 42.07
C THR A 871 17.45 1.39 42.25
N GLY A 872 17.76 2.55 41.65
CA GLY A 872 16.90 3.72 41.74
C GLY A 872 15.54 3.49 41.07
N LEU A 873 15.53 2.91 39.86
CA LEU A 873 14.26 2.54 39.21
C LEU A 873 13.48 1.49 40.03
N PHE A 874 14.17 0.49 40.59
CA PHE A 874 13.54 -0.51 41.44
C PHE A 874 12.91 0.12 42.69
N LEU A 875 13.57 1.09 43.32
CA LEU A 875 13.04 1.80 44.49
C LEU A 875 11.84 2.68 44.12
N SER A 876 11.92 3.48 43.04
CA SER A 876 10.79 4.32 42.61
C SER A 876 9.58 3.48 42.18
N ALA A 877 9.78 2.46 41.34
CA ALA A 877 8.70 1.58 40.87
C ALA A 877 8.16 0.68 42.00
N GLY A 878 9.06 0.15 42.84
CA GLY A 878 8.70 -0.66 43.99
C GLY A 878 7.88 0.10 45.02
N ASN A 879 8.22 1.37 45.30
CA ASN A 879 7.43 2.23 46.18
C ASN A 879 6.02 2.46 45.63
N GLY A 880 5.88 2.69 44.33
CA GLY A 880 4.57 2.86 43.69
C GLY A 880 3.68 1.62 43.73
N LEU A 881 4.29 0.42 43.69
CA LEU A 881 3.57 -0.85 43.80
C LEU A 881 3.28 -1.24 45.26
N ALA A 882 4.08 -0.78 46.22
CA ALA A 882 3.92 -1.09 47.63
C ALA A 882 2.55 -0.62 48.17
N SER A 883 2.08 0.54 47.72
CA SER A 883 0.75 1.07 48.09
C SER A 883 -0.39 0.17 47.63
N MET A 884 -0.28 -0.48 46.45
CA MET A 884 -1.27 -1.45 45.96
C MET A 884 -1.32 -2.71 46.82
N LEU A 885 -0.16 -3.21 47.28
CA LEU A 885 -0.09 -4.40 48.11
C LEU A 885 -0.80 -4.21 49.46
N ALA A 886 -0.97 -2.95 49.88
CA ALA A 886 -1.70 -2.59 51.08
C ALA A 886 -3.13 -2.07 50.82
N GLY A 887 -3.65 -2.25 49.60
CA GLY A 887 -5.04 -1.91 49.24
C GLY A 887 -5.27 -0.46 48.83
N GLY A 888 -4.22 0.34 48.64
CA GLY A 888 -4.29 1.67 48.04
C GLY A 888 -4.14 1.66 46.51
N ASP A 889 -4.20 2.85 45.90
CA ASP A 889 -3.97 3.02 44.47
C ASP A 889 -2.46 2.98 44.14
N VAL A 890 -2.12 2.74 42.86
CA VAL A 890 -0.74 2.80 42.36
C VAL A 890 -0.16 4.18 42.62
N LEU A 891 1.05 4.26 43.20
CA LEU A 891 1.74 5.51 43.54
C LEU A 891 0.99 6.40 44.54
N GLN A 892 0.03 5.84 45.30
CA GLN A 892 -0.60 6.57 46.39
C GLN A 892 0.38 6.81 47.54
N THR A 893 0.47 8.06 47.99
CA THR A 893 1.39 8.47 49.05
C THR A 893 0.79 8.29 50.43
N TRP A 894 1.64 7.83 51.35
CA TRP A 894 1.30 7.60 52.75
C TRP A 894 2.13 8.51 53.63
N HIS A 895 1.49 9.16 54.58
CA HIS A 895 2.16 10.02 55.55
C HIS A 895 1.96 9.50 56.98
N ALA A 896 3.00 9.60 57.80
CA ALA A 896 2.99 9.22 59.20
C ALA A 896 3.82 10.20 60.04
N TYR A 897 3.34 10.57 61.22
CA TYR A 897 4.08 11.38 62.17
C TYR A 897 4.78 10.48 63.19
N VAL A 898 6.12 10.50 63.22
CA VAL A 898 6.93 9.72 64.14
C VAL A 898 7.64 10.65 65.12
N ARG A 899 7.41 10.45 66.42
CA ARG A 899 8.04 11.25 67.46
C ARG A 899 9.42 10.71 67.81
N ILE A 900 10.47 11.44 67.46
CA ILE A 900 11.86 11.07 67.76
C ILE A 900 12.33 11.83 69.01
N PRO A 901 12.86 11.15 70.04
CA PRO A 901 13.44 11.82 71.21
C PRO A 901 14.56 12.79 70.78
N LEU A 902 14.55 14.03 71.28
CA LEU A 902 15.43 15.17 70.93
C LEU A 902 15.13 15.91 69.61
N MET A 903 14.37 15.35 68.66
CA MET A 903 14.11 15.97 67.34
C MET A 903 12.66 16.41 67.10
N GLY A 904 11.71 16.03 67.97
CA GLY A 904 10.31 16.42 67.84
C GLY A 904 9.47 15.43 67.02
N GLU A 905 8.35 15.89 66.46
CA GLU A 905 7.52 15.10 65.54
C GLU A 905 8.07 15.21 64.11
N LEU A 906 8.49 14.08 63.56
CA LEU A 906 8.99 13.98 62.18
C LEU A 906 7.85 13.55 61.26
N HIS A 907 7.56 14.35 60.24
CA HIS A 907 6.63 14.00 59.18
C HIS A 907 7.34 13.09 58.17
N LEU A 908 6.97 11.81 58.13
CA LEU A 908 7.52 10.82 57.21
C LEU A 908 6.51 10.56 56.10
N VAL A 909 6.96 10.72 54.86
CA VAL A 909 6.14 10.55 53.67
C VAL A 909 6.76 9.49 52.76
N SER A 910 5.97 8.54 52.27
CA SER A 910 6.46 7.46 51.40
C SER A 910 7.06 7.97 50.08
N SER A 911 6.72 9.19 49.67
CA SER A 911 7.30 9.87 48.50
C SER A 911 8.80 10.15 48.64
N VAL A 912 9.36 10.21 49.86
CA VAL A 912 10.81 10.33 50.07
C VAL A 912 11.55 9.09 49.52
N VAL A 913 10.95 7.89 49.61
CA VAL A 913 11.54 6.66 49.05
C VAL A 913 11.53 6.72 47.51
N PHE A 914 10.47 7.28 46.94
CA PHE A 914 10.38 7.53 45.52
C PHE A 914 11.46 8.52 45.04
N ASP A 915 11.65 9.62 45.77
CA ASP A 915 12.68 10.63 45.54
C ASP A 915 14.10 10.09 45.70
N ILE A 916 14.34 9.18 46.65
CA ILE A 916 15.62 8.45 46.77
C ILE A 916 15.87 7.62 45.50
N GLY A 917 14.84 6.99 44.94
CA GLY A 917 14.97 6.27 43.68
C GLY A 917 15.34 7.19 42.51
N VAL A 918 14.66 8.35 42.40
CA VAL A 918 14.98 9.40 41.41
C VAL A 918 16.43 9.88 41.56
N TYR A 919 16.83 10.17 42.80
CA TYR A 919 18.17 10.61 43.17
C TYR A 919 19.26 9.66 42.67
N LEU A 920 19.09 8.35 42.90
CA LEU A 920 20.04 7.33 42.46
C LEU A 920 20.09 7.20 40.94
N VAL A 921 18.96 7.32 40.25
CA VAL A 921 18.91 7.30 38.77
C VAL A 921 19.69 8.47 38.19
N VAL A 922 19.49 9.68 38.71
CA VAL A 922 20.18 10.89 38.22
C VAL A 922 21.69 10.85 38.47
N ILE A 923 22.11 10.38 39.65
CA ILE A 923 23.55 10.16 39.93
C ILE A 923 24.12 9.09 39.00
N GLY A 924 23.39 8.00 38.80
CA GLY A 924 23.75 6.92 37.88
C GLY A 924 23.95 7.43 36.46
N LEU A 925 23.03 8.25 35.95
CA LEU A 925 23.13 8.91 34.65
C LEU A 925 24.40 9.76 34.54
N LEU A 926 24.64 10.65 35.50
CA LEU A 926 25.80 11.56 35.44
C LEU A 926 27.12 10.78 35.51
N LEU A 927 27.19 9.75 36.35
CA LEU A 927 28.34 8.85 36.40
C LEU A 927 28.56 8.13 35.08
N ASP A 928 27.50 7.68 34.42
CA ASP A 928 27.59 6.97 33.15
C ASP A 928 28.04 7.89 32.01
N ILE A 929 27.52 9.12 31.96
CA ILE A 929 27.95 10.18 31.04
C ILE A 929 29.43 10.53 31.24
N LEU A 930 29.87 10.77 32.48
CA LEU A 930 31.27 11.10 32.78
C LEU A 930 32.21 9.93 32.45
N ARG A 931 31.76 8.69 32.67
CA ARG A 931 32.55 7.50 32.35
C ARG A 931 32.65 7.26 30.84
N SER A 932 31.55 7.42 30.11
CA SER A 932 31.48 7.18 28.65
C SER A 932 32.10 8.33 27.86
N LEU A 933 31.65 9.57 28.08
CA LEU A 933 32.10 10.76 27.33
C LEU A 933 33.32 11.45 27.93
N GLY A 934 33.64 11.21 29.20
CA GLY A 934 34.88 11.67 29.81
C GLY A 934 35.96 10.61 29.73
N GLY A 935 35.87 9.61 30.60
CA GLY A 935 36.94 8.64 30.82
C GLY A 935 37.29 7.74 29.62
N ALA A 936 36.31 7.34 28.80
CA ALA A 936 36.59 6.53 27.61
C ALA A 936 37.12 7.38 26.44
N LEU A 937 36.64 8.62 26.27
CA LEU A 937 37.21 9.56 25.30
C LEU A 937 38.65 9.95 25.68
N ASP A 938 38.95 10.17 26.96
CA ASP A 938 40.33 10.41 27.42
C ASP A 938 41.25 9.23 27.06
N GLN A 939 40.77 7.98 27.21
CA GLN A 939 41.51 6.77 26.79
C GLN A 939 41.77 6.74 25.28
N GLN A 940 40.76 7.04 24.47
CA GLN A 940 40.92 7.07 23.01
C GLN A 940 41.90 8.15 22.56
N ILE A 941 41.90 9.32 23.22
CA ILE A 941 42.84 10.42 22.94
C ILE A 941 44.27 10.04 23.36
N GLU A 942 44.44 9.32 24.48
CA GLU A 942 45.74 8.81 24.93
C GLU A 942 46.28 7.70 24.01
N ASP A 943 45.40 6.87 23.45
CA ASP A 943 45.75 5.71 22.61
C ASP A 943 45.99 6.08 21.12
N GLU A 944 45.63 7.28 20.64
CA GLU A 944 45.94 7.77 19.27
C GLU A 944 47.38 8.34 19.18
N PRO A 945 48.32 7.72 18.43
CA PRO A 945 49.67 8.25 18.28
C PRO A 945 49.72 9.34 17.18
N GLY A 946 49.96 10.60 17.55
CA GLY A 946 50.47 11.62 16.63
C GLY A 946 49.62 12.87 16.36
N ARG A 947 49.19 13.61 17.39
CA ARG A 947 48.86 15.05 17.27
C ARG A 947 49.59 15.84 18.36
N SER A 948 50.88 16.09 18.14
CA SER A 948 51.64 17.09 18.89
C SER A 948 51.06 18.48 18.62
N LEU A 949 50.80 19.23 19.69
CA LEU A 949 50.28 20.60 19.74
C LEU A 949 51.32 21.65 19.32
N ASP A 950 52.03 21.46 18.19
CA ASP A 950 53.09 22.39 17.77
C ASP A 950 52.86 23.07 16.40
N ASP A 951 51.69 22.91 15.79
CA ASP A 951 51.30 23.75 14.64
C ASP A 951 50.73 25.09 15.12
N SER A 952 51.61 25.94 15.67
CA SER A 952 51.42 27.39 15.58
C SER A 952 51.65 27.80 14.12
N PRO A 953 50.72 28.52 13.47
CA PRO A 953 50.99 29.00 12.12
C PRO A 953 52.04 30.10 12.20
N ALA A 954 53.29 29.75 11.95
CA ALA A 954 54.34 30.69 11.67
C ALA A 954 53.93 31.50 10.43
N HIS A 955 54.01 32.82 10.56
CA HIS A 955 53.96 33.77 9.46
C HIS A 955 54.92 33.32 8.34
N SER A 956 54.37 33.00 7.16
CA SER A 956 55.12 33.02 5.90
C SER A 956 54.45 34.01 4.96
N ASP A 957 55.13 35.13 4.80
CA ASP A 957 54.94 36.13 3.76
C ASP A 957 55.25 35.53 2.37
N HIS A 958 54.79 36.24 1.33
CA HIS A 958 55.03 36.05 -0.11
C HIS A 958 54.11 35.11 -0.95
N GLY A 959 53.13 35.77 -1.57
CA GLY A 959 52.84 35.84 -3.01
C GLY A 959 53.32 34.75 -3.98
N THR A 960 52.41 34.28 -4.83
CA THR A 960 52.47 34.46 -6.30
C THR A 960 51.22 33.91 -6.99
N THR A 961 50.87 34.61 -8.06
CA THR A 961 49.80 34.41 -9.04
C THR A 961 49.95 33.13 -9.89
N GLY A 962 48.83 32.50 -10.27
CA GLY A 962 48.77 31.54 -11.39
C GLY A 962 47.39 30.88 -11.55
N PRO A 963 46.74 30.91 -12.74
CA PRO A 963 45.32 30.58 -12.89
C PRO A 963 45.08 29.11 -13.30
N ARG A 964 43.99 28.52 -12.80
CA ARG A 964 43.12 27.58 -13.51
C ARG A 964 41.71 27.60 -12.93
#